data_AF-A0A932BIE9-F1
#
_entry.id   AF-A0A932BIE9-F1
#
_cell.length_a   1.000
_cell.length_b   1.000
_cell.length_c   1.000
_cell.angle_alpha   90.00
_cell.angle_beta   90.00
_cell.angle_gamma   90.00
#
_symmetry.space_group_name_H-M   'P 1'
#
loop_
_entity.id
_entity.type
_entity.pdbx_description
1 polymer ?
#
loop_
_entity_poly.entity_id
_entity_poly.type
_entity_poly.pdbx_seq_one_letter_code
_entity_poly.pdbx_strand_id
1 'polypeptide(L)'
;MKKTETGRVEKKATYCYQCVAGPDLLTVKLVDGVATEVEPNFAASEIHPGGGKVCVKAYGLVQKLYNPNRVRSPMKRTNPKKGRDEDPGFVPISWDEALDTIAQKLAEIRAKGLTDESGYPRVAASFGGGGTPQSYMGTFPAFLGAWGPVDMGFGSGQGVKCTHSEHLYGEFWHRAFTVSPDTPLCEYVISCGANTEASGGVVGVWRHAEARIRGMKRVQVEPHLSITGACSAEWVPIKPKTDAAFLYALIHAMLCEHPRERLDLEFLRHRTSSPYLVGPNGFYLRDPETRKPLLWDTKRGAAVPFDTPATVPALEGRYAAAAVEVGPDDELLAQGTLEGETAFAKLVAHMKPYAPEWAQAICDVSAETMRRVAREYLEHAHIGETIQIDGKTLPFRPVAVALGKTVNNGWGGFECCWARTMLAALVGALEVPGGTLGTTVRLNRPLSERHASVKPGRDGFMAYPLNPTDKEHWSAQPNIRNAYRTLVPLAADGPWSQALGPTHFSWMFLGETPPGLPRVTYPELWFVYRTNPAISFWDTRQIAERMAQFPFVVALAYTRDETNHFADILLPDQMDLESLQLIYIGGSKYIEQFWKHEGYALRQPVVTPRVDARDFTDIATELARRTGLLERYNASINRGTAGVPLKGETWDFSLDVSSAHSRDEIWDAVCRAASAELTDGKETQGLDWWKQNGLRVKPFPQSHWYLFPTLVAHGLRFELPYQEQLWRVGKQLGRRMHEHGMQWWDKQLAEYQALPAWKEFPRLWEEEVARLGARPEDYPFWLLTSRSMQYAWGGNVGMQIIHEVAGNVAGHGGVIINARRAEELGIADGDTVEIATPRANVRARAVLRQGIRPDTLLLIAQFDHWATPYAKDFGVPSLNSLVPMSMSLTDATGSGADVVRVSLKRAGGVN
;
A
#
# COMPACT_ATOMS: atom_id res chain seq x y z
N MET A 1 26.05 20.04 -50.29
CA MET A 1 26.02 19.12 -49.13
C MET A 1 26.76 19.77 -47.97
N LYS A 2 26.05 20.40 -47.03
CA LYS A 2 26.65 20.85 -45.76
C LYS A 2 26.82 19.60 -44.89
N LYS A 3 28.05 19.31 -44.46
CA LYS A 3 28.31 18.36 -43.37
C LYS A 3 27.53 18.85 -42.16
N THR A 4 26.49 18.13 -41.76
CA THR A 4 25.86 18.28 -40.45
C THR A 4 26.92 17.94 -39.41
N GLU A 5 27.41 18.95 -38.68
CA GLU A 5 28.17 18.76 -37.45
C GLU A 5 27.30 17.95 -36.50
N THR A 6 27.70 16.70 -36.22
CA THR A 6 27.06 15.88 -35.19
C THR A 6 27.45 16.48 -33.84
N GLY A 7 26.49 17.08 -33.14
CA GLY A 7 26.68 17.67 -31.81
C GLY A 7 27.28 16.67 -30.81
N ARG A 8 27.85 17.17 -29.71
CA ARG A 8 28.47 16.34 -28.67
C ARG A 8 27.39 15.50 -28.00
N VAL A 9 27.47 14.18 -28.16
CA VAL A 9 26.55 13.22 -27.54
C VAL A 9 27.14 12.69 -26.24
N GLU A 10 26.37 12.74 -25.16
CA GLU A 10 26.71 12.15 -23.86
C GLU A 10 25.53 11.26 -23.39
N LYS A 11 25.83 10.21 -22.61
CA LYS A 11 24.80 9.42 -21.93
C LYS A 11 25.07 9.41 -20.43
N LYS A 12 24.05 9.69 -19.63
CA LYS A 12 24.13 9.66 -18.16
C LYS A 12 23.16 8.65 -17.58
N ALA A 13 23.65 7.78 -16.70
CA ALA A 13 22.83 6.82 -15.97
C ALA A 13 22.07 7.51 -14.83
N THR A 14 20.79 7.17 -14.66
CA THR A 14 19.96 7.61 -13.54
C THR A 14 18.79 6.63 -13.37
N TYR A 15 17.76 6.96 -12.61
CA TYR A 15 16.57 6.11 -12.50
C TYR A 15 15.25 6.88 -12.48
N CYS A 16 14.21 6.25 -13.04
CA CYS A 16 12.83 6.68 -12.87
C CYS A 16 12.24 6.07 -11.60
N TYR A 17 11.58 6.90 -10.79
CA TYR A 17 10.78 6.45 -9.65
C TYR A 17 9.45 7.22 -9.58
N GLN A 18 8.80 7.40 -10.74
CA GLN A 18 7.48 8.05 -10.81
C GLN A 18 6.37 7.21 -10.17
N CYS A 19 6.56 5.90 -10.04
CA CYS A 19 5.68 4.99 -9.32
C CYS A 19 6.48 4.04 -8.43
N VAL A 20 5.80 3.40 -7.49
CA VAL A 20 6.41 2.52 -6.49
C VAL A 20 6.89 1.17 -7.03
N ALA A 21 6.51 0.82 -8.25
CA ALA A 21 6.99 -0.38 -8.94
C ALA A 21 8.41 -0.23 -9.52
N GLY A 22 9.04 0.94 -9.38
CA GLY A 22 10.44 1.16 -9.76
C GLY A 22 11.45 0.78 -8.65
N PRO A 23 12.73 1.18 -8.78
CA PRO A 23 13.25 2.05 -9.82
C PRO A 23 13.41 1.34 -11.17
N ASP A 24 13.00 2.04 -12.23
CA ASP A 24 13.41 1.68 -13.58
C ASP A 24 14.78 2.33 -13.83
N LEU A 25 15.82 1.50 -13.98
CA LEU A 25 17.18 1.96 -14.27
C LEU A 25 17.26 2.38 -15.74
N LEU A 26 17.75 3.60 -16.00
CA LEU A 26 17.69 4.19 -17.34
C LEU A 26 18.94 5.01 -17.66
N THR A 27 19.16 5.30 -18.94
CA THR A 27 20.12 6.30 -19.40
C THR A 27 19.40 7.44 -20.09
N VAL A 28 19.90 8.66 -19.93
CA VAL A 28 19.42 9.83 -20.67
C VAL A 28 20.49 10.24 -21.66
N LYS A 29 20.12 10.39 -22.93
CA LYS A 29 20.98 10.90 -23.99
C LYS A 29 20.92 12.41 -24.04
N LEU A 30 22.08 13.04 -24.05
CA LEU A 30 22.25 14.47 -24.20
C LEU A 30 22.88 14.78 -25.56
N VAL A 31 22.39 15.83 -26.21
CA VAL A 31 23.00 16.45 -27.39
C VAL A 31 23.29 17.89 -27.04
N ASP A 32 24.57 18.27 -27.01
CA ASP A 32 25.03 19.62 -26.65
C ASP A 32 24.46 20.11 -25.31
N GLY A 33 24.40 19.21 -24.32
CA GLY A 33 23.90 19.51 -22.96
C GLY A 33 22.37 19.57 -22.82
N VAL A 34 21.61 19.22 -23.87
CA VAL A 34 20.15 19.12 -23.86
C VAL A 34 19.74 17.66 -23.76
N ALA A 35 18.91 17.29 -22.80
CA ALA A 35 18.35 15.94 -22.71
C ALA A 35 17.36 15.71 -23.86
N THR A 36 17.54 14.65 -24.63
CA THR A 36 16.74 14.41 -25.86
C THR A 36 15.94 13.12 -25.79
N GLU A 37 16.45 12.10 -25.09
CA GLU A 37 15.90 10.76 -25.14
C GLU A 37 16.16 10.00 -23.82
N VAL A 38 15.18 9.20 -23.41
CA VAL A 38 15.30 8.20 -22.34
C VAL A 38 15.46 6.83 -22.98
N GLU A 39 16.48 6.09 -22.58
CA GLU A 39 16.77 4.75 -23.06
C GLU A 39 16.79 3.76 -21.87
N PRO A 40 16.41 2.49 -22.09
CA PRO A 40 16.70 1.40 -21.16
C PRO A 40 18.19 1.33 -20.80
N ASN A 41 18.50 1.04 -19.53
CA ASN A 41 19.88 0.75 -19.12
C ASN A 41 20.17 -0.74 -19.21
N PHE A 42 20.49 -1.23 -20.40
CA PHE A 42 20.81 -2.64 -20.63
C PHE A 42 22.15 -3.09 -20.00
N ALA A 43 23.00 -2.17 -19.53
CA ALA A 43 24.17 -2.55 -18.74
C ALA A 43 23.77 -3.20 -17.40
N ALA A 44 22.53 -3.00 -16.94
CA ALA A 44 21.95 -3.64 -15.77
C ALA A 44 21.05 -4.84 -16.11
N SER A 45 21.14 -5.46 -17.31
CA SER A 45 20.24 -6.55 -17.71
C SER A 45 20.27 -7.76 -16.77
N GLU A 46 21.47 -8.13 -16.31
CA GLU A 46 21.67 -9.28 -15.40
C GLU A 46 21.39 -8.93 -13.94
N ILE A 47 21.27 -7.64 -13.61
CA ILE A 47 21.12 -7.13 -12.26
C ILE A 47 19.65 -6.79 -11.97
N HIS A 48 18.99 -6.09 -12.89
CA HIS A 48 17.62 -5.58 -12.74
C HIS A 48 16.58 -6.65 -13.12
N PRO A 49 15.57 -6.93 -12.27
CA PRO A 49 14.54 -7.95 -12.52
C PRO A 49 13.73 -7.80 -13.82
N GLY A 50 13.69 -6.61 -14.42
CA GLY A 50 13.05 -6.32 -15.71
C GLY A 50 14.02 -6.33 -16.89
N GLY A 51 15.27 -6.79 -16.69
CA GLY A 51 16.30 -6.84 -17.72
C GLY A 51 16.72 -5.46 -18.23
N GLY A 52 16.85 -4.48 -17.33
CA GLY A 52 17.28 -3.11 -17.63
C GLY A 52 16.26 -2.24 -18.38
N LYS A 53 15.02 -2.74 -18.55
CA LYS A 53 13.94 -2.06 -19.28
C LYS A 53 13.29 -0.97 -18.45
N VAL A 54 12.55 -0.10 -19.13
CA VAL A 54 11.75 0.98 -18.52
C VAL A 54 10.29 0.86 -18.99
N CYS A 55 9.34 1.31 -18.16
CA CYS A 55 7.94 1.36 -18.57
C CYS A 55 7.60 2.63 -19.37
N VAL A 56 6.41 2.65 -19.98
CA VAL A 56 5.93 3.78 -20.80
C VAL A 56 6.00 5.16 -20.11
N LYS A 57 5.84 5.19 -18.78
CA LYS A 57 5.91 6.42 -17.97
C LYS A 57 7.27 7.11 -18.06
N ALA A 58 8.37 6.33 -18.13
CA ALA A 58 9.73 6.85 -18.13
C ALA A 58 10.03 7.70 -19.38
N TYR A 59 9.47 7.35 -20.55
CA TYR A 59 9.67 8.12 -21.78
C TYR A 59 9.10 9.54 -21.72
N GLY A 60 8.13 9.78 -20.82
CA GLY A 60 7.64 11.12 -20.57
C GLY A 60 8.69 12.06 -19.93
N LEU A 61 9.70 11.55 -19.23
CA LEU A 61 10.57 12.37 -18.37
C LEU A 61 11.24 13.56 -19.09
N VAL A 62 11.57 13.41 -20.37
CA VAL A 62 12.09 14.52 -21.20
C VAL A 62 11.05 15.65 -21.34
N GLN A 63 9.81 15.31 -21.67
CA GLN A 63 8.73 16.30 -21.76
C GLN A 63 8.39 16.89 -20.37
N LYS A 64 8.54 16.12 -19.30
CA LYS A 64 8.37 16.63 -17.93
C LYS A 64 9.42 17.71 -17.60
N LEU A 65 10.68 17.46 -17.97
CA LEU A 65 11.80 18.40 -17.77
C LEU A 65 11.55 19.74 -18.45
N TYR A 66 11.04 19.69 -19.68
CA TYR A 66 10.76 20.86 -20.52
C TYR A 66 9.29 21.28 -20.50
N ASN A 67 8.52 20.88 -19.48
CA ASN A 67 7.11 21.25 -19.42
C ASN A 67 6.98 22.78 -19.29
N PRO A 68 6.26 23.45 -20.20
CA PRO A 68 6.17 24.91 -20.22
C PRO A 68 5.44 25.49 -18.99
N ASN A 69 4.67 24.66 -18.27
CA ASN A 69 3.85 25.04 -17.12
C ASN A 69 4.56 24.84 -15.78
N ARG A 70 5.87 24.56 -15.76
CA ARG A 70 6.64 24.43 -14.53
C ARG A 70 6.57 25.71 -13.69
N VAL A 71 6.47 25.55 -12.37
CA VAL A 71 6.75 26.64 -11.43
C VAL A 71 8.22 27.01 -11.57
N ARG A 72 8.51 28.29 -11.87
CA ARG A 72 9.84 28.71 -12.33
C ARG A 72 10.75 29.29 -11.25
N SER A 73 10.17 29.73 -10.14
CA SER A 73 10.82 30.31 -8.98
C SER A 73 9.90 30.12 -7.77
N PRO A 74 10.36 30.32 -6.53
CA PRO A 74 9.47 30.40 -5.39
C PRO A 74 8.33 31.41 -5.64
N MET A 75 7.13 31.09 -5.17
CA MET A 75 5.96 31.97 -5.34
C MET A 75 5.22 32.14 -4.01
N LYS A 76 4.59 33.30 -3.85
CA LYS A 76 3.79 33.67 -2.69
C LYS A 76 2.40 34.11 -3.11
N ARG A 77 1.39 33.59 -2.41
CA ARG A 77 0.00 34.01 -2.56
C ARG A 77 -0.14 35.49 -2.19
N THR A 78 -0.96 36.23 -2.93
CA THR A 78 -1.33 37.61 -2.60
C THR A 78 -2.81 37.75 -2.23
N ASN A 79 -3.68 36.89 -2.76
CA ASN A 79 -5.08 36.85 -2.37
C ASN A 79 -5.23 36.09 -1.04
N PRO A 80 -5.62 36.73 0.07
CA PRO A 80 -5.77 36.04 1.36
C PRO A 80 -6.94 35.04 1.37
N LYS A 81 -7.90 35.17 0.45
CA LYS A 81 -9.03 34.26 0.33
C LYS A 81 -8.59 32.98 -0.39
N LYS A 82 -8.83 31.84 0.24
CA LYS A 82 -8.60 30.51 -0.33
C LYS A 82 -9.93 29.88 -0.72
N GLY A 83 -9.98 29.23 -1.87
CA GLY A 83 -11.18 28.57 -2.38
C GLY A 83 -10.89 27.95 -3.75
N ARG A 84 -11.69 26.98 -4.17
CA ARG A 84 -11.54 26.32 -5.48
C ARG A 84 -11.64 27.33 -6.64
N ASP A 85 -12.53 28.30 -6.50
CA ASP A 85 -12.84 29.31 -7.53
C ASP A 85 -12.15 30.65 -7.26
N GLU A 86 -11.22 30.71 -6.29
CA GLU A 86 -10.51 31.92 -5.89
C GLU A 86 -9.11 31.91 -6.49
N ASP A 87 -8.77 32.86 -7.36
CA ASP A 87 -7.39 32.95 -7.87
C ASP A 87 -6.42 33.27 -6.70
N PRO A 88 -5.42 32.42 -6.40
CA PRO A 88 -4.44 32.68 -5.36
C PRO A 88 -3.59 33.94 -5.60
N GLY A 89 -3.52 34.44 -6.84
CA GLY A 89 -2.74 35.62 -7.18
C GLY A 89 -1.25 35.43 -6.86
N PHE A 90 -0.68 34.26 -7.17
CA PHE A 90 0.72 33.97 -6.88
C PHE A 90 1.67 34.95 -7.59
N VAL A 91 2.59 35.53 -6.84
CA VAL A 91 3.69 36.36 -7.36
C VAL A 91 5.03 35.68 -7.09
N PRO A 92 6.02 35.81 -7.99
CA PRO A 92 7.36 35.29 -7.74
C PRO A 92 8.02 36.04 -6.57
N ILE A 93 8.74 35.31 -5.73
CA ILE A 93 9.56 35.84 -4.63
C ILE A 93 10.95 35.18 -4.67
N SER A 94 11.91 35.75 -3.94
CA SER A 94 13.23 35.12 -3.83
C SER A 94 13.19 33.87 -2.95
N TRP A 95 14.17 32.99 -3.13
CA TRP A 95 14.36 31.86 -2.22
C TRP A 95 14.58 32.29 -0.77
N ASP A 96 15.28 33.40 -0.54
CA ASP A 96 15.49 33.90 0.82
C ASP A 96 14.19 34.38 1.46
N GLU A 97 13.36 35.13 0.74
CA GLU A 97 12.04 35.53 1.27
C GLU A 97 11.17 34.29 1.56
N ALA A 98 11.16 33.31 0.67
CA ALA A 98 10.36 32.11 0.83
C ALA A 98 10.78 31.30 2.07
N LEU A 99 12.09 31.06 2.22
CA LEU A 99 12.63 30.26 3.31
C LEU A 99 12.60 31.02 4.64
N ASP A 100 12.77 32.35 4.65
CA ASP A 100 12.57 33.18 5.85
C ASP A 100 11.12 33.15 6.31
N THR A 101 10.17 33.29 5.37
CA THR A 101 8.73 33.24 5.70
C THR A 101 8.37 31.91 6.34
N ILE A 102 8.85 30.79 5.78
CA ILE A 102 8.60 29.45 6.32
C ILE A 102 9.30 29.26 7.67
N ALA A 103 10.56 29.65 7.79
CA ALA A 103 11.34 29.51 9.03
C ALA A 103 10.75 30.35 10.16
N GLN A 104 10.29 31.57 9.88
CA GLN A 104 9.59 32.41 10.84
C GLN A 104 8.31 31.73 11.32
N LYS A 105 7.49 31.19 10.41
CA LYS A 105 6.26 30.48 10.79
C LYS A 105 6.55 29.26 11.67
N LEU A 106 7.61 28.51 11.38
CA LEU A 106 8.06 27.40 12.22
C LEU A 106 8.58 27.89 13.58
N ALA A 107 9.34 28.98 13.64
CA ALA A 107 9.81 29.56 14.90
C ALA A 107 8.64 29.99 15.79
N GLU A 108 7.61 30.63 15.22
CA GLU A 108 6.36 30.99 15.91
C GLU A 108 5.65 29.76 16.49
N ILE A 109 5.53 28.69 15.70
CA ILE A 109 4.93 27.43 16.17
C ILE A 109 5.74 26.85 17.34
N ARG A 110 7.07 26.81 17.21
CA ARG A 110 7.95 26.29 18.27
C ARG A 110 7.84 27.11 19.55
N ALA A 111 7.70 28.43 19.46
CA ALA A 111 7.49 29.31 20.62
C ALA A 111 6.17 29.04 21.36
N LYS A 112 5.12 28.62 20.64
CA LYS A 112 3.83 28.20 21.23
C LYS A 112 3.84 26.77 21.78
N GLY A 113 4.80 25.94 21.35
CA GLY A 113 4.86 24.50 21.60
C GLY A 113 4.51 23.67 20.36
N LEU A 114 5.09 22.47 20.24
CA LEU A 114 4.98 21.65 19.03
C LEU A 114 3.60 21.01 18.83
N THR A 115 2.80 20.91 19.89
CA THR A 115 1.42 20.43 19.88
C THR A 115 0.46 21.56 20.27
N ASP A 116 -0.79 21.44 19.83
CA ASP A 116 -1.86 22.33 20.22
C ASP A 116 -2.43 22.00 21.61
N GLU A 117 -3.44 22.76 22.03
CA GLU A 117 -4.11 22.60 23.32
C GLU A 117 -4.87 21.28 23.44
N SER A 118 -5.14 20.61 22.32
CA SER A 118 -5.77 19.28 22.24
C SER A 118 -4.76 18.14 22.13
N GLY A 119 -3.45 18.45 22.15
CA GLY A 119 -2.36 17.48 22.06
C GLY A 119 -1.96 17.08 20.63
N TYR A 120 -2.58 17.66 19.59
CA TYR A 120 -2.26 17.33 18.21
C TYR A 120 -1.05 18.12 17.70
N PRO A 121 -0.20 17.57 16.82
CA PRO A 121 0.90 18.32 16.23
C PRO A 121 0.40 19.57 15.48
N ARG A 122 1.09 20.70 15.70
CA ARG A 122 0.81 21.97 14.98
C ARG A 122 1.35 21.97 13.55
N VAL A 123 2.27 21.06 13.23
CA VAL A 123 2.80 20.86 11.87
C VAL A 123 2.25 19.56 11.31
N ALA A 124 1.73 19.62 10.09
CA ALA A 124 1.34 18.45 9.31
C ALA A 124 2.20 18.33 8.04
N ALA A 125 2.26 17.13 7.48
CA ALA A 125 2.87 16.92 6.18
C ALA A 125 2.21 15.77 5.40
N SER A 126 1.98 15.98 4.10
CA SER A 126 1.41 14.96 3.21
C SER A 126 2.31 14.75 1.99
N PHE A 127 2.68 13.48 1.75
CA PHE A 127 3.63 13.11 0.70
C PHE A 127 3.06 12.04 -0.24
N GLY A 128 3.34 12.14 -1.54
CA GLY A 128 2.87 11.20 -2.57
C GLY A 128 3.50 9.81 -2.55
N GLY A 129 3.53 9.15 -3.72
CA GLY A 129 4.48 8.07 -4.02
C GLY A 129 4.29 6.75 -3.28
N GLY A 130 3.04 6.36 -3.01
CA GLY A 130 2.62 4.96 -2.77
C GLY A 130 3.30 4.18 -1.63
N GLY A 131 3.82 4.85 -0.61
CA GLY A 131 4.37 4.23 0.60
C GLY A 131 5.89 4.35 0.74
N THR A 132 6.57 4.98 -0.21
CA THR A 132 8.04 5.21 -0.14
C THR A 132 8.43 6.66 -0.47
N PRO A 133 7.88 7.67 0.23
CA PRO A 133 8.13 9.06 -0.12
C PRO A 133 9.57 9.51 0.12
N GLN A 134 10.27 8.88 1.06
CA GLN A 134 11.69 9.08 1.33
C GLN A 134 12.57 8.85 0.11
N SER A 135 12.11 8.08 -0.88
CA SER A 135 12.88 7.76 -2.09
C SER A 135 12.93 8.90 -3.13
N TYR A 136 12.41 10.09 -2.83
CA TYR A 136 12.46 11.24 -3.74
C TYR A 136 12.42 12.60 -3.01
N MET A 137 12.77 12.62 -1.72
CA MET A 137 12.71 13.82 -0.86
C MET A 137 14.07 14.22 -0.28
N GLY A 138 15.16 13.73 -0.87
CA GLY A 138 16.51 13.96 -0.38
C GLY A 138 16.64 13.71 1.13
N THR A 139 17.19 14.68 1.86
CA THR A 139 17.32 14.65 3.34
C THR A 139 16.15 15.29 4.09
N PHE A 140 15.06 15.70 3.44
CA PHE A 140 13.92 16.32 4.14
C PHE A 140 13.27 15.43 5.21
N PRO A 141 13.23 14.08 5.10
CA PRO A 141 12.85 13.24 6.23
C PRO A 141 13.69 13.45 7.49
N ALA A 142 14.98 13.77 7.35
CA ALA A 142 15.84 14.11 8.48
C ALA A 142 15.44 15.45 9.12
N PHE A 143 14.99 16.43 8.33
CA PHE A 143 14.46 17.70 8.83
C PHE A 143 13.15 17.50 9.60
N LEU A 144 12.22 16.70 9.07
CA LEU A 144 10.98 16.34 9.80
C LEU A 144 11.29 15.61 11.11
N GLY A 145 12.26 14.69 11.11
CA GLY A 145 12.72 14.01 12.32
C GLY A 145 13.37 14.96 13.33
N ALA A 146 14.12 15.97 12.87
CA ALA A 146 14.74 16.98 13.72
C ALA A 146 13.70 17.94 14.34
N TRP A 147 12.62 18.22 13.61
CA TRP A 147 11.52 19.05 14.08
C TRP A 147 10.84 18.46 15.33
N GLY A 148 10.50 17.17 15.27
CA GLY A 148 9.77 16.45 16.32
C GLY A 148 8.38 15.98 15.85
N PRO A 149 7.32 16.16 16.66
CA PRO A 149 5.97 15.76 16.26
C PRO A 149 5.51 16.43 14.96
N VAL A 150 5.15 15.61 13.97
CA VAL A 150 4.53 15.99 12.69
C VAL A 150 3.36 15.06 12.43
N ASP A 151 2.21 15.63 12.04
CA ASP A 151 1.02 14.88 11.67
C ASP A 151 1.07 14.47 10.18
N MET A 152 1.21 13.18 9.90
CA MET A 152 1.16 12.63 8.53
C MET A 152 -0.21 12.02 8.17
N GLY A 153 -1.26 12.35 8.94
CA GLY A 153 -2.60 11.78 8.81
C GLY A 153 -3.49 12.41 7.73
N PHE A 154 -3.16 13.61 7.23
CA PHE A 154 -3.96 14.37 6.24
C PHE A 154 -3.89 13.83 4.80
N GLY A 155 -4.00 12.52 4.65
CA GLY A 155 -4.13 11.86 3.36
C GLY A 155 -2.86 11.89 2.52
N SER A 156 -2.42 10.69 2.15
CA SER A 156 -1.45 10.44 1.10
C SER A 156 -1.87 9.18 0.34
N GLY A 157 -1.26 8.93 -0.82
CA GLY A 157 -1.48 7.69 -1.57
C GLY A 157 -0.96 6.42 -0.88
N GLN A 158 -0.63 6.45 0.41
CA GLN A 158 0.14 5.43 1.13
C GLN A 158 -0.70 4.53 2.05
N GLY A 159 -1.92 4.95 2.42
CA GLY A 159 -2.83 4.19 3.29
C GLY A 159 -4.11 3.77 2.60
N VAL A 160 -5.23 4.38 2.99
CA VAL A 160 -6.60 4.05 2.52
C VAL A 160 -6.80 4.15 1.01
N LYS A 161 -5.90 4.85 0.31
CA LYS A 161 -5.86 4.97 -1.17
C LYS A 161 -4.83 4.06 -1.84
N CYS A 162 -4.17 3.19 -1.10
CA CYS A 162 -3.36 2.05 -1.55
C CYS A 162 -4.09 0.72 -1.27
N THR A 163 -3.40 -0.42 -1.21
CA THR A 163 -3.94 -1.74 -0.80
C THR A 163 -3.90 -1.87 0.73
N HIS A 164 -4.79 -1.15 1.42
CA HIS A 164 -4.67 -0.84 2.84
C HIS A 164 -4.75 -2.06 3.76
N SER A 165 -5.76 -2.91 3.63
CA SER A 165 -5.90 -4.04 4.54
C SER A 165 -4.77 -5.06 4.30
N GLU A 166 -4.31 -5.18 3.06
CA GLU A 166 -3.08 -5.93 2.73
C GLU A 166 -1.85 -5.40 3.49
N HIS A 167 -1.70 -4.08 3.64
CA HIS A 167 -0.57 -3.49 4.37
C HIS A 167 -0.51 -3.93 5.83
N LEU A 168 -1.66 -4.06 6.48
CA LEU A 168 -1.73 -4.47 7.88
C LEU A 168 -1.63 -5.99 8.05
N TYR A 169 -2.46 -6.74 7.33
CA TYR A 169 -2.51 -8.20 7.45
C TYR A 169 -1.31 -8.89 6.78
N GLY A 170 -0.78 -8.32 5.71
CA GLY A 170 0.49 -8.74 5.11
C GLY A 170 1.64 -8.60 6.12
N GLU A 171 1.70 -7.49 6.87
CA GLU A 171 2.74 -7.33 7.87
C GLU A 171 2.55 -8.36 9.01
N PHE A 172 1.30 -8.61 9.40
CA PHE A 172 0.94 -9.55 10.46
C PHE A 172 1.35 -11.00 10.14
N TRP A 173 1.00 -11.52 8.96
CA TRP A 173 1.28 -12.91 8.60
C TRP A 173 2.58 -13.14 7.82
N HIS A 174 3.09 -12.12 7.12
CA HIS A 174 4.20 -12.26 6.16
C HIS A 174 5.40 -11.36 6.46
N ARG A 175 5.35 -10.49 7.48
CA ARG A 175 6.40 -9.46 7.69
C ARG A 175 6.67 -8.64 6.43
N ALA A 176 5.58 -8.23 5.77
CA ALA A 176 5.64 -7.57 4.49
C ALA A 176 4.45 -6.63 4.27
N PHE A 177 4.71 -5.45 3.73
CA PHE A 177 3.67 -4.48 3.41
C PHE A 177 2.72 -4.91 2.30
N THR A 178 3.14 -5.79 1.39
CA THR A 178 2.23 -6.46 0.45
C THR A 178 2.71 -7.87 0.19
N VAL A 179 1.88 -8.75 -0.36
CA VAL A 179 2.35 -10.02 -0.92
C VAL A 179 2.28 -10.02 -2.44
N SER A 180 2.96 -11.00 -3.07
CA SER A 180 2.80 -11.29 -4.49
C SER A 180 3.05 -12.78 -4.77
N PRO A 181 2.52 -13.34 -5.87
CA PRO A 181 2.94 -14.65 -6.36
C PRO A 181 4.45 -14.68 -6.64
N ASP A 182 5.13 -15.80 -6.38
CA ASP A 182 6.49 -16.07 -6.86
C ASP A 182 6.46 -16.31 -8.38
N THR A 183 6.14 -15.30 -9.20
CA THR A 183 5.96 -15.43 -10.66
C THR A 183 7.15 -16.04 -11.42
N PRO A 184 8.40 -16.06 -10.93
CA PRO A 184 9.45 -16.91 -11.49
C PRO A 184 9.21 -18.43 -11.40
N LEU A 185 8.44 -18.92 -10.43
CA LEU A 185 8.25 -20.35 -10.16
C LEU A 185 6.78 -20.78 -10.08
N CYS A 186 5.84 -19.84 -9.94
CA CYS A 186 4.41 -20.12 -9.84
C CYS A 186 3.88 -20.69 -11.17
N GLU A 187 2.92 -21.63 -11.06
CA GLU A 187 2.29 -22.34 -12.18
C GLU A 187 0.79 -22.06 -12.26
N TYR A 188 0.12 -21.79 -11.13
CA TYR A 188 -1.30 -21.49 -11.09
C TYR A 188 -1.63 -20.30 -10.18
N VAL A 189 -2.23 -19.25 -10.75
CA VAL A 189 -2.61 -18.03 -10.02
C VAL A 189 -4.10 -17.75 -10.14
N ILE A 190 -4.77 -17.61 -8.99
CA ILE A 190 -6.11 -17.01 -8.92
C ILE A 190 -5.92 -15.51 -8.67
N SER A 191 -6.42 -14.67 -9.56
CA SER A 191 -6.22 -13.21 -9.46
C SER A 191 -7.55 -12.49 -9.33
N CYS A 192 -7.85 -11.99 -8.13
CA CYS A 192 -9.10 -11.28 -7.84
C CYS A 192 -8.88 -9.77 -7.97
N GLY A 193 -9.31 -9.17 -9.09
CA GLY A 193 -9.26 -7.72 -9.34
C GLY A 193 -7.85 -7.10 -9.46
N ALA A 194 -6.78 -7.90 -9.48
CA ALA A 194 -5.41 -7.39 -9.61
C ALA A 194 -5.06 -7.12 -11.07
N ASN A 195 -4.74 -5.86 -11.41
CA ASN A 195 -4.41 -5.44 -12.78
C ASN A 195 -2.90 -5.22 -12.96
N THR A 196 -2.07 -6.23 -12.67
CA THR A 196 -0.60 -6.13 -12.70
C THR A 196 -0.04 -5.74 -14.06
N GLU A 197 -0.65 -6.14 -15.18
CA GLU A 197 -0.11 -5.79 -16.51
C GLU A 197 -0.29 -4.31 -16.87
N ALA A 198 -1.20 -3.61 -16.19
CA ALA A 198 -1.31 -2.17 -16.29
C ALA A 198 -0.56 -1.44 -15.17
N SER A 199 -0.52 -2.01 -13.96
CA SER A 199 -0.12 -1.28 -12.75
C SER A 199 1.18 -1.74 -12.09
N GLY A 200 1.76 -2.86 -12.53
CA GLY A 200 2.93 -3.51 -11.93
C GLY A 200 4.29 -2.99 -12.37
N GLY A 201 4.33 -1.87 -13.10
CA GLY A 201 5.58 -1.35 -13.66
C GLY A 201 6.18 -2.29 -14.70
N VAL A 202 7.44 -2.03 -15.09
CA VAL A 202 8.11 -2.86 -16.11
C VAL A 202 8.39 -4.28 -15.62
N VAL A 203 8.72 -4.43 -14.33
CA VAL A 203 9.09 -5.72 -13.73
C VAL A 203 7.91 -6.67 -13.66
N GLY A 204 6.76 -6.22 -13.12
CA GLY A 204 5.56 -7.05 -13.04
C GLY A 204 5.11 -7.50 -14.43
N VAL A 205 5.04 -6.57 -15.39
CA VAL A 205 4.65 -6.88 -16.78
C VAL A 205 5.59 -7.90 -17.42
N TRP A 206 6.90 -7.70 -17.29
CA TRP A 206 7.89 -8.60 -17.88
C TRP A 206 7.82 -10.00 -17.29
N ARG A 207 7.71 -10.10 -15.96
CA ARG A 207 7.63 -11.39 -15.25
C ARG A 207 6.37 -12.17 -15.55
N HIS A 208 5.22 -11.50 -15.63
CA HIS A 208 4.01 -12.19 -16.05
C HIS A 208 4.06 -12.62 -17.52
N ALA A 209 4.72 -11.84 -18.40
CA ALA A 209 4.97 -12.29 -19.77
C ALA A 209 5.85 -13.56 -19.80
N GLU A 210 6.94 -13.59 -19.03
CA GLU A 210 7.80 -14.77 -18.88
C GLU A 210 7.04 -15.96 -18.27
N ALA A 211 6.24 -15.73 -17.23
CA ALA A 211 5.43 -16.76 -16.59
C ALA A 211 4.39 -17.34 -17.56
N ARG A 212 3.76 -16.50 -18.39
CA ARG A 212 2.83 -16.96 -19.44
C ARG A 212 3.55 -17.78 -20.51
N ILE A 213 4.75 -17.39 -20.92
CA ILE A 213 5.58 -18.17 -21.86
C ILE A 213 5.94 -19.53 -21.25
N ARG A 214 6.22 -19.60 -19.94
CA ARG A 214 6.48 -20.85 -19.21
C ARG A 214 5.24 -21.75 -19.09
N GLY A 215 4.04 -21.20 -19.28
CA GLY A 215 2.77 -21.94 -19.20
C GLY A 215 1.98 -21.72 -17.91
N MET A 216 2.32 -20.71 -17.10
CA MET A 216 1.54 -20.38 -15.90
C MET A 216 0.08 -20.08 -16.28
N LYS A 217 -0.86 -20.78 -15.64
CA LYS A 217 -2.29 -20.55 -15.80
C LYS A 217 -2.78 -19.51 -14.80
N ARG A 218 -3.37 -18.42 -15.31
CA ARG A 218 -4.01 -17.38 -14.50
C ARG A 218 -5.52 -17.37 -14.72
N VAL A 219 -6.29 -17.50 -13.64
CA VAL A 219 -7.75 -17.29 -13.61
C VAL A 219 -8.00 -15.88 -13.07
N GLN A 220 -8.42 -14.98 -13.94
CA GLN A 220 -8.70 -13.59 -13.59
C GLN A 220 -10.16 -13.42 -13.18
N VAL A 221 -10.41 -13.13 -11.90
CA VAL A 221 -11.74 -12.95 -11.31
C VAL A 221 -11.98 -11.45 -11.10
N GLU A 222 -12.79 -10.81 -11.94
CA GLU A 222 -13.01 -9.36 -11.88
C GLU A 222 -14.24 -8.91 -12.68
N PRO A 223 -14.87 -7.76 -12.34
CA PRO A 223 -16.10 -7.30 -13.00
C PRO A 223 -15.96 -6.82 -14.46
N HIS A 224 -14.74 -6.52 -14.90
CA HIS A 224 -14.43 -6.07 -16.26
C HIS A 224 -13.18 -6.77 -16.76
N LEU A 225 -13.09 -7.05 -18.06
CA LEU A 225 -11.92 -7.62 -18.69
C LEU A 225 -10.81 -6.56 -18.73
N SER A 226 -9.93 -6.58 -17.73
CA SER A 226 -8.77 -5.69 -17.65
C SER A 226 -7.66 -6.09 -18.64
N ILE A 227 -6.57 -5.32 -18.69
CA ILE A 227 -5.37 -5.70 -19.46
C ILE A 227 -4.78 -7.01 -18.92
N THR A 228 -4.77 -7.20 -17.60
CA THR A 228 -4.39 -8.47 -16.98
C THR A 228 -5.34 -9.59 -17.38
N GLY A 229 -6.66 -9.36 -17.34
CA GLY A 229 -7.67 -10.33 -17.77
C GLY A 229 -7.50 -10.76 -19.23
N ALA A 230 -7.26 -9.80 -20.14
CA ALA A 230 -6.98 -10.07 -21.55
C ALA A 230 -5.68 -10.87 -21.76
N CYS A 231 -4.75 -10.80 -20.81
CA CYS A 231 -3.50 -11.56 -20.80
C CYS A 231 -3.58 -12.88 -19.99
N SER A 232 -4.76 -13.26 -19.52
CA SER A 232 -4.99 -14.43 -18.66
C SER A 232 -5.56 -15.62 -19.42
N ALA A 233 -5.49 -16.82 -18.83
CA ALA A 233 -6.05 -18.02 -19.44
C ALA A 233 -7.59 -18.03 -19.39
N GLU A 234 -8.17 -17.41 -18.36
CA GLU A 234 -9.60 -17.32 -18.15
C GLU A 234 -9.97 -15.98 -17.50
N TRP A 235 -11.10 -15.40 -17.89
CA TRP A 235 -11.74 -14.28 -17.21
C TRP A 235 -13.09 -14.71 -16.65
N VAL A 236 -13.29 -14.49 -15.34
CA VAL A 236 -14.50 -14.82 -14.59
C VAL A 236 -15.16 -13.50 -14.12
N PRO A 237 -16.31 -13.11 -14.69
CA PRO A 237 -16.96 -11.82 -14.41
C PRO A 237 -17.74 -11.81 -13.09
N ILE A 238 -17.04 -11.64 -11.97
CA ILE A 238 -17.63 -11.62 -10.63
C ILE A 238 -18.41 -10.32 -10.34
N LYS A 239 -19.46 -10.40 -9.53
CA LYS A 239 -20.16 -9.23 -9.00
C LYS A 239 -19.27 -8.42 -8.04
N PRO A 240 -19.21 -7.07 -8.14
CA PRO A 240 -18.38 -6.25 -7.25
C PRO A 240 -18.65 -6.50 -5.76
N LYS A 241 -17.58 -6.53 -4.94
CA LYS A 241 -17.64 -6.75 -3.48
C LYS A 241 -18.23 -8.09 -3.05
N THR A 242 -18.09 -9.12 -3.89
CA THR A 242 -18.49 -10.51 -3.56
C THR A 242 -17.33 -11.50 -3.62
N ASP A 243 -16.10 -11.01 -3.81
CA ASP A 243 -14.86 -11.80 -3.91
C ASP A 243 -14.65 -12.73 -2.71
N ALA A 244 -15.00 -12.27 -1.49
CA ALA A 244 -14.93 -13.10 -0.29
C ALA A 244 -15.84 -14.34 -0.39
N ALA A 245 -17.04 -14.24 -0.95
CA ALA A 245 -17.93 -15.40 -1.11
C ALA A 245 -17.32 -16.43 -2.05
N PHE A 246 -16.72 -15.98 -3.16
CA PHE A 246 -15.98 -16.83 -4.09
C PHE A 246 -14.81 -17.53 -3.39
N LEU A 247 -13.94 -16.79 -2.71
CA LEU A 247 -12.77 -17.38 -2.03
C LEU A 247 -13.16 -18.34 -0.90
N TYR A 248 -14.23 -18.03 -0.15
CA TYR A 248 -14.74 -18.90 0.91
C TYR A 248 -15.29 -20.21 0.34
N ALA A 249 -15.96 -20.17 -0.82
CA ALA A 249 -16.39 -21.38 -1.52
C ALA A 249 -15.23 -22.25 -2.00
N LEU A 250 -14.09 -21.65 -2.38
CA LEU A 250 -12.89 -22.44 -2.70
C LEU A 250 -12.35 -23.16 -1.47
N ILE A 251 -12.25 -22.46 -0.33
CA ILE A 251 -11.83 -23.06 0.95
C ILE A 251 -12.80 -24.16 1.38
N HIS A 252 -14.11 -23.92 1.24
CA HIS A 252 -15.14 -24.92 1.49
C HIS A 252 -14.91 -26.17 0.64
N ALA A 253 -14.75 -26.01 -0.68
CA ALA A 253 -14.55 -27.14 -1.59
C ALA A 253 -13.30 -27.96 -1.19
N MET A 254 -12.20 -27.29 -0.82
CA MET A 254 -10.97 -27.95 -0.36
C MET A 254 -11.15 -28.72 0.95
N LEU A 255 -11.90 -28.18 1.91
CA LEU A 255 -12.06 -28.77 3.26
C LEU A 255 -13.21 -29.79 3.35
N CYS A 256 -14.31 -29.53 2.64
CA CYS A 256 -15.59 -30.23 2.81
C CYS A 256 -15.89 -31.20 1.67
N GLU A 257 -15.40 -30.94 0.44
CA GLU A 257 -15.70 -31.76 -0.74
C GLU A 257 -14.51 -32.61 -1.21
N HIS A 258 -13.29 -32.29 -0.76
CA HIS A 258 -12.09 -33.05 -1.05
C HIS A 258 -11.55 -33.82 0.18
N PRO A 259 -10.87 -34.96 -0.03
CA PRO A 259 -10.22 -35.70 1.05
C PRO A 259 -9.06 -34.88 1.65
N ARG A 260 -8.87 -34.99 2.98
CA ARG A 260 -7.88 -34.21 3.74
C ARG A 260 -6.45 -34.42 3.26
N GLU A 261 -6.16 -35.58 2.70
CA GLU A 261 -4.85 -35.98 2.18
C GLU A 261 -4.42 -35.15 0.96
N ARG A 262 -5.35 -34.38 0.36
CA ARG A 262 -5.02 -33.37 -0.66
C ARG A 262 -4.56 -32.05 -0.07
N LEU A 263 -4.47 -31.92 1.25
CA LEU A 263 -3.96 -30.75 1.96
C LEU A 263 -2.56 -31.05 2.51
N ASP A 264 -1.79 -30.01 2.82
CA ASP A 264 -0.47 -30.18 3.44
C ASP A 264 -0.62 -30.40 4.95
N LEU A 265 -1.01 -31.61 5.35
CA LEU A 265 -1.29 -31.96 6.74
C LEU A 265 -0.07 -31.81 7.65
N GLU A 266 1.13 -32.02 7.13
CA GLU A 266 2.37 -31.87 7.90
C GLU A 266 2.66 -30.39 8.19
N PHE A 267 2.51 -29.53 7.18
CA PHE A 267 2.56 -28.08 7.37
C PHE A 267 1.51 -27.62 8.37
N LEU A 268 0.25 -28.05 8.22
CA LEU A 268 -0.84 -27.67 9.15
C LEU A 268 -0.51 -28.09 10.59
N ARG A 269 -0.03 -29.32 10.80
CA ARG A 269 0.27 -29.87 12.13
C ARG A 269 1.43 -29.14 12.82
N HIS A 270 2.46 -28.76 12.08
CA HIS A 270 3.71 -28.29 12.69
C HIS A 270 4.03 -26.80 12.47
N ARG A 271 3.39 -26.15 11.49
CA ARG A 271 3.71 -24.77 11.09
C ARG A 271 2.53 -23.82 11.20
N THR A 272 1.41 -24.27 11.76
CA THR A 272 0.22 -23.43 11.96
C THR A 272 -0.36 -23.61 13.37
N SER A 273 -1.39 -22.82 13.72
CA SER A 273 -2.17 -22.96 14.96
C SER A 273 -3.22 -24.07 14.89
N SER A 274 -3.38 -24.75 13.74
CA SER A 274 -4.32 -25.86 13.52
C SER A 274 -4.49 -26.86 14.68
N PRO A 275 -3.42 -27.35 15.35
CA PRO A 275 -3.57 -28.32 16.43
C PRO A 275 -3.87 -27.72 17.82
N TYR A 276 -3.90 -26.39 17.94
CA TYR A 276 -4.12 -25.73 19.25
C TYR A 276 -5.56 -25.99 19.70
N LEU A 277 -5.74 -26.27 20.98
CA LEU A 277 -7.06 -26.51 21.57
C LEU A 277 -7.73 -25.18 21.89
N VAL A 278 -8.90 -24.92 21.32
CA VAL A 278 -9.75 -23.76 21.57
C VAL A 278 -10.81 -24.13 22.60
N GLY A 279 -10.83 -23.40 23.71
CA GLY A 279 -11.75 -23.57 24.82
C GLY A 279 -13.17 -23.04 24.56
N PRO A 280 -14.05 -23.18 25.56
CA PRO A 280 -15.47 -22.85 25.45
C PRO A 280 -15.75 -21.36 25.23
N ASN A 281 -14.89 -20.46 25.73
CA ASN A 281 -15.04 -19.01 25.53
C ASN A 281 -14.32 -18.49 24.27
N GLY A 282 -13.74 -19.38 23.47
CA GLY A 282 -13.10 -19.06 22.20
C GLY A 282 -11.64 -18.62 22.31
N PHE A 283 -11.00 -18.81 23.46
CA PHE A 283 -9.55 -18.64 23.63
C PHE A 283 -8.86 -20.01 23.71
N TYR A 284 -7.58 -20.08 23.39
CA TYR A 284 -6.77 -21.27 23.54
C TYR A 284 -6.79 -21.75 24.99
N LEU A 285 -6.98 -23.06 25.14
CA LEU A 285 -6.68 -23.74 26.39
C LEU A 285 -5.18 -23.67 26.62
N ARG A 286 -4.80 -23.23 27.81
CA ARG A 286 -3.42 -23.02 28.21
C ARG A 286 -3.07 -23.93 29.37
N ASP A 287 -1.82 -24.33 29.40
CA ASP A 287 -1.25 -25.06 30.53
C ASP A 287 -1.34 -24.20 31.80
N PRO A 288 -1.84 -24.73 32.94
CA PRO A 288 -2.04 -23.94 34.16
C PRO A 288 -0.76 -23.31 34.72
N GLU A 289 0.38 -23.98 34.54
CA GLU A 289 1.68 -23.54 35.07
C GLU A 289 2.39 -22.59 34.11
N THR A 290 2.63 -23.04 32.88
CA THR A 290 3.44 -22.31 31.89
C THR A 290 2.65 -21.28 31.09
N ARG A 291 1.31 -21.34 31.11
CA ARG A 291 0.37 -20.51 30.33
C ARG A 291 0.53 -20.62 28.81
N LYS A 292 1.29 -21.59 28.33
CA LYS A 292 1.46 -21.88 26.90
C LYS A 292 0.19 -22.55 26.34
N PRO A 293 -0.19 -22.26 25.08
CA PRO A 293 -1.27 -22.99 24.41
C PRO A 293 -1.03 -24.50 24.41
N LEU A 294 -2.09 -25.26 24.63
CA LEU A 294 -2.10 -26.71 24.63
C LEU A 294 -2.48 -27.26 23.25
N LEU A 295 -1.90 -28.40 22.93
CA LEU A 295 -2.30 -29.29 21.84
C LEU A 295 -2.58 -30.68 22.39
N TRP A 296 -3.28 -31.53 21.64
CA TRP A 296 -3.45 -32.94 22.00
C TRP A 296 -2.36 -33.79 21.34
N ASP A 297 -1.52 -34.46 22.12
CA ASP A 297 -0.51 -35.38 21.62
C ASP A 297 -1.07 -36.80 21.50
N THR A 298 -1.27 -37.26 20.27
CA THR A 298 -1.79 -38.59 19.97
C THR A 298 -0.87 -39.72 20.45
N LYS A 299 0.45 -39.47 20.54
CA LYS A 299 1.41 -40.46 21.01
C LYS A 299 1.34 -40.68 22.51
N ARG A 300 1.11 -39.60 23.28
CA ARG A 300 1.02 -39.63 24.75
C ARG A 300 -0.41 -39.83 25.24
N GLY A 301 -1.41 -39.57 24.41
CA GLY A 301 -2.82 -39.60 24.80
C GLY A 301 -3.16 -38.51 25.82
N ALA A 302 -2.52 -37.34 25.72
CA ALA A 302 -2.67 -36.25 26.68
C ALA A 302 -2.49 -34.88 26.02
N ALA A 303 -3.06 -33.85 26.64
CA ALA A 303 -2.78 -32.47 26.28
C ALA A 303 -1.40 -32.03 26.79
N VAL A 304 -0.61 -31.35 25.96
CA VAL A 304 0.73 -30.86 26.31
C VAL A 304 0.96 -29.46 25.73
N PRO A 305 1.86 -28.64 26.30
CA PRO A 305 2.27 -27.35 25.73
C PRO A 305 2.75 -27.50 24.27
N PHE A 306 2.48 -26.49 23.43
CA PHE A 306 2.72 -26.55 21.98
C PHE A 306 4.15 -26.85 21.55
N ASP A 307 5.14 -26.54 22.40
CA ASP A 307 6.57 -26.70 22.18
C ASP A 307 7.14 -27.97 22.84
N THR A 308 6.29 -28.87 23.33
CA THR A 308 6.72 -30.14 23.92
C THR A 308 7.47 -31.00 22.89
N PRO A 309 8.70 -31.47 23.18
CA PRO A 309 9.49 -32.26 22.23
C PRO A 309 8.84 -33.59 21.83
N ALA A 310 9.07 -33.99 20.57
CA ALA A 310 8.59 -35.24 20.00
C ALA A 310 7.07 -35.46 20.15
N THR A 311 6.30 -34.38 20.04
CA THR A 311 4.84 -34.38 20.03
C THR A 311 4.32 -34.80 18.65
N VAL A 312 3.24 -35.59 18.62
CA VAL A 312 2.45 -35.87 17.41
C VAL A 312 1.05 -35.25 17.57
N PRO A 313 0.89 -33.97 17.17
CA PRO A 313 -0.35 -33.24 17.41
C PRO A 313 -1.54 -33.81 16.62
N ALA A 314 -2.69 -33.93 17.28
CA ALA A 314 -3.96 -34.15 16.60
C ALA A 314 -4.37 -32.89 15.81
N LEU A 315 -4.86 -33.09 14.58
CA LEU A 315 -5.40 -32.00 13.76
C LEU A 315 -6.91 -31.83 13.94
N GLU A 316 -7.65 -32.92 14.11
CA GLU A 316 -9.09 -32.88 14.32
C GLU A 316 -9.44 -33.59 15.63
N GLY A 317 -10.40 -33.05 16.37
CA GLY A 317 -10.91 -33.68 17.59
C GLY A 317 -11.29 -32.69 18.69
N ARG A 318 -11.96 -33.26 19.70
CA ARG A 318 -12.33 -32.62 20.96
C ARG A 318 -11.73 -33.42 22.10
N TYR A 319 -11.10 -32.72 23.03
CA TYR A 319 -10.31 -33.33 24.08
C TYR A 319 -10.51 -32.61 25.40
N ALA A 320 -10.65 -33.38 26.47
CA ALA A 320 -10.62 -32.85 27.83
C ALA A 320 -9.16 -32.67 28.27
N ALA A 321 -8.84 -31.50 28.83
CA ALA A 321 -7.51 -31.17 29.32
C ALA A 321 -7.59 -30.43 30.66
N ALA A 322 -6.65 -30.72 31.57
CA ALA A 322 -6.43 -29.86 32.72
C ALA A 322 -5.80 -28.55 32.23
N ALA A 323 -6.57 -27.47 32.24
CA ALA A 323 -6.22 -26.23 31.55
C ALA A 323 -6.78 -24.99 32.25
N VAL A 324 -6.28 -23.85 31.82
CA VAL A 324 -6.86 -22.53 32.07
C VAL A 324 -7.24 -21.89 30.73
N GLU A 325 -8.32 -21.13 30.71
CA GLU A 325 -8.68 -20.28 29.58
C GLU A 325 -8.51 -18.82 30.01
N VAL A 326 -7.68 -18.07 29.28
CA VAL A 326 -7.31 -16.70 29.63
C VAL A 326 -7.84 -15.75 28.57
N GLY A 327 -8.73 -14.85 28.96
CA GLY A 327 -9.37 -13.83 28.12
C GLY A 327 -8.61 -12.50 28.07
N PRO A 328 -9.21 -11.47 27.43
CA PRO A 328 -8.64 -10.12 27.37
C PRO A 328 -8.30 -9.57 28.76
N ASP A 329 -7.26 -8.73 28.84
CA ASP A 329 -6.71 -8.18 30.10
C ASP A 329 -6.24 -9.26 31.09
N ASP A 330 -5.74 -10.39 30.55
CA ASP A 330 -5.28 -11.57 31.29
C ASP A 330 -6.32 -12.15 32.29
N GLU A 331 -7.60 -11.90 32.02
CA GLU A 331 -8.72 -12.40 32.82
C GLU A 331 -8.80 -13.94 32.76
N LEU A 332 -8.86 -14.59 33.93
CA LEU A 332 -9.06 -16.03 34.00
C LEU A 332 -10.55 -16.35 33.80
N LEU A 333 -10.91 -16.85 32.61
CA LEU A 333 -12.30 -17.14 32.23
C LEU A 333 -12.76 -18.53 32.69
N ALA A 334 -11.85 -19.50 32.70
CA ALA A 334 -12.13 -20.86 33.15
C ALA A 334 -10.86 -21.56 33.64
N GLN A 335 -11.01 -22.53 34.54
CA GLN A 335 -9.93 -23.37 35.06
C GLN A 335 -10.48 -24.75 35.44
N GLY A 336 -9.67 -25.79 35.27
CA GLY A 336 -9.98 -27.16 35.68
C GLY A 336 -9.85 -28.13 34.52
N THR A 337 -10.68 -29.18 34.49
CA THR A 337 -10.79 -30.03 33.30
C THR A 337 -11.74 -29.35 32.32
N LEU A 338 -11.19 -28.82 31.23
CA LEU A 338 -11.92 -28.10 30.20
C LEU A 338 -11.92 -28.91 28.90
N GLU A 339 -13.05 -28.89 28.18
CA GLU A 339 -13.11 -29.43 26.83
C GLU A 339 -12.61 -28.40 25.81
N GLY A 340 -11.63 -28.79 25.01
CA GLY A 340 -11.08 -28.00 23.92
C GLY A 340 -11.26 -28.69 22.58
N GLU A 341 -11.53 -27.92 21.55
CA GLU A 341 -11.60 -28.39 20.17
C GLU A 341 -10.42 -27.85 19.38
N THR A 342 -9.79 -28.69 18.56
CA THR A 342 -8.68 -28.24 17.69
C THR A 342 -9.11 -27.07 16.80
N ALA A 343 -8.22 -26.09 16.63
CA ALA A 343 -8.43 -24.92 15.77
C ALA A 343 -8.77 -25.31 14.32
N PHE A 344 -8.23 -26.42 13.82
CA PHE A 344 -8.57 -26.94 12.49
C PHE A 344 -9.98 -27.56 12.44
N ALA A 345 -10.43 -28.29 13.47
CA ALA A 345 -11.83 -28.72 13.53
C ALA A 345 -12.80 -27.53 13.60
N LYS A 346 -12.43 -26.44 14.32
CA LYS A 346 -13.18 -25.18 14.31
C LYS A 346 -13.24 -24.55 12.92
N LEU A 347 -12.13 -24.53 12.18
CA LEU A 347 -12.11 -24.06 10.78
C LEU A 347 -13.04 -24.90 9.90
N VAL A 348 -12.96 -26.22 9.96
CA VAL A 348 -13.81 -27.12 9.17
C VAL A 348 -15.29 -26.83 9.46
N ALA A 349 -15.67 -26.70 10.74
CA ALA A 349 -17.03 -26.35 11.11
C ALA A 349 -17.45 -24.95 10.60
N HIS A 350 -16.56 -23.97 10.73
CA HIS A 350 -16.76 -22.59 10.25
C HIS A 350 -17.03 -22.54 8.75
N MET A 351 -16.37 -23.40 7.96
CA MET A 351 -16.46 -23.36 6.51
C MET A 351 -17.64 -24.13 5.90
N LYS A 352 -18.33 -24.97 6.69
CA LYS A 352 -19.50 -25.75 6.22
C LYS A 352 -20.59 -24.94 5.53
N PRO A 353 -20.98 -23.73 5.99
CA PRO A 353 -22.08 -22.97 5.37
C PRO A 353 -21.75 -22.40 3.98
N TYR A 354 -20.47 -22.30 3.61
CA TYR A 354 -20.03 -21.56 2.42
C TYR A 354 -19.88 -22.43 1.17
N ALA A 355 -20.84 -23.31 0.91
CA ALA A 355 -20.80 -24.17 -0.26
C ALA A 355 -20.76 -23.37 -1.59
N PRO A 356 -20.21 -23.92 -2.68
CA PRO A 356 -20.23 -23.27 -4.00
C PRO A 356 -21.62 -22.80 -4.46
N GLU A 357 -22.70 -23.53 -4.14
CA GLU A 357 -24.08 -23.13 -4.46
C GLU A 357 -24.51 -21.87 -3.72
N TRP A 358 -24.10 -21.72 -2.45
CA TRP A 358 -24.36 -20.52 -1.66
C TRP A 358 -23.63 -19.32 -2.27
N ALA A 359 -22.35 -19.48 -2.61
CA ALA A 359 -21.57 -18.40 -3.21
C ALA A 359 -22.10 -18.01 -4.59
N GLN A 360 -22.57 -18.97 -5.39
CA GLN A 360 -23.12 -18.72 -6.72
C GLN A 360 -24.28 -17.73 -6.69
N ALA A 361 -25.17 -17.85 -5.70
CA ALA A 361 -26.30 -16.93 -5.53
C ALA A 361 -25.89 -15.49 -5.15
N ILE A 362 -24.65 -15.30 -4.69
CA ILE A 362 -24.12 -14.01 -4.23
C ILE A 362 -23.25 -13.35 -5.29
N CYS A 363 -22.30 -14.11 -5.85
CA CYS A 363 -21.22 -13.56 -6.68
C CYS A 363 -21.42 -13.75 -8.20
N ASP A 364 -22.46 -14.50 -8.59
CA ASP A 364 -22.79 -14.90 -9.96
C ASP A 364 -21.74 -15.79 -10.66
N VAL A 365 -20.76 -16.32 -9.92
CA VAL A 365 -19.83 -17.34 -10.44
C VAL A 365 -20.44 -18.71 -10.24
N SER A 366 -20.42 -19.57 -11.26
CA SER A 366 -21.04 -20.89 -11.16
C SER A 366 -20.34 -21.78 -10.12
N ALA A 367 -21.13 -22.59 -9.40
CA ALA A 367 -20.64 -23.58 -8.44
C ALA A 367 -19.65 -24.54 -9.10
N GLU A 368 -19.91 -24.91 -10.36
CA GLU A 368 -19.00 -25.73 -11.18
C GLU A 368 -17.65 -25.04 -11.40
N THR A 369 -17.63 -23.76 -11.77
CA THR A 369 -16.38 -23.00 -11.93
C THR A 369 -15.62 -22.92 -10.62
N MET A 370 -16.29 -22.64 -9.50
CA MET A 370 -15.62 -22.59 -8.18
C MET A 370 -15.00 -23.94 -7.79
N ARG A 371 -15.72 -25.06 -7.96
CA ARG A 371 -15.17 -26.40 -7.72
C ARG A 371 -13.99 -26.72 -8.63
N ARG A 372 -14.08 -26.35 -9.92
CA ARG A 372 -12.97 -26.52 -10.85
C ARG A 372 -11.76 -25.72 -10.41
N VAL A 373 -11.92 -24.45 -10.09
CA VAL A 373 -10.81 -23.57 -9.66
C VAL A 373 -10.16 -24.11 -8.38
N ALA A 374 -10.94 -24.57 -7.39
CA ALA A 374 -10.41 -25.17 -6.17
C ALA A 374 -9.64 -26.47 -6.45
N ARG A 375 -10.19 -27.33 -7.32
CA ARG A 375 -9.54 -28.57 -7.75
C ARG A 375 -8.22 -28.31 -8.49
N GLU A 376 -8.21 -27.38 -9.44
CA GLU A 376 -7.02 -27.00 -10.20
C GLU A 376 -5.94 -26.40 -9.28
N TYR A 377 -6.33 -25.61 -8.28
CA TYR A 377 -5.42 -25.10 -7.25
C TYR A 377 -4.78 -26.24 -6.44
N LEU A 378 -5.56 -27.25 -6.04
CA LEU A 378 -5.03 -28.44 -5.35
C LEU A 378 -4.11 -29.29 -6.25
N GLU A 379 -4.42 -29.39 -7.55
CA GLU A 379 -3.63 -30.17 -8.51
C GLU A 379 -2.25 -29.55 -8.75
N HIS A 380 -2.17 -28.22 -8.85
CA HIS A 380 -0.91 -27.49 -9.01
C HIS A 380 -0.20 -27.22 -7.68
N ALA A 381 -0.71 -27.69 -6.54
CA ALA A 381 -0.08 -27.40 -5.26
C ALA A 381 1.22 -28.19 -5.04
N HIS A 382 1.47 -29.29 -5.78
CA HIS A 382 2.67 -30.13 -5.64
C HIS A 382 2.97 -30.55 -4.19
N ILE A 383 1.94 -30.97 -3.45
CA ILE A 383 2.08 -31.33 -2.03
C ILE A 383 3.04 -32.52 -1.88
N GLY A 384 4.04 -32.34 -1.02
CA GLY A 384 5.11 -33.32 -0.79
C GLY A 384 6.35 -33.13 -1.66
N GLU A 385 6.28 -32.34 -2.73
CA GLU A 385 7.45 -32.06 -3.58
C GLU A 385 8.36 -30.98 -2.97
N THR A 386 9.62 -31.00 -3.40
CA THR A 386 10.68 -30.08 -2.95
C THR A 386 11.55 -29.61 -4.11
N ILE A 387 12.25 -28.49 -3.91
CA ILE A 387 13.18 -27.89 -4.87
C ILE A 387 14.47 -27.45 -4.16
N GLN A 388 15.60 -27.49 -4.88
CA GLN A 388 16.89 -26.97 -4.39
C GLN A 388 17.04 -25.49 -4.76
N ILE A 389 17.23 -24.63 -3.77
CA ILE A 389 17.55 -23.20 -3.95
C ILE A 389 18.75 -22.86 -3.06
N ASP A 390 19.84 -22.36 -3.67
CA ASP A 390 21.09 -22.01 -2.97
C ASP A 390 21.59 -23.11 -2.00
N GLY A 391 21.48 -24.38 -2.42
CA GLY A 391 21.89 -25.54 -1.62
C GLY A 391 20.93 -25.93 -0.48
N LYS A 392 19.76 -25.28 -0.38
CA LYS A 392 18.71 -25.61 0.58
C LYS A 392 17.57 -26.36 -0.11
N THR A 393 17.11 -27.45 0.52
CA THR A 393 15.90 -28.16 0.11
C THR A 393 14.68 -27.47 0.70
N LEU A 394 13.80 -26.93 -0.15
CA LEU A 394 12.61 -26.19 0.25
C LEU A 394 11.34 -26.84 -0.32
N PRO A 395 10.18 -26.73 0.35
CA PRO A 395 8.91 -27.13 -0.24
C PRO A 395 8.65 -26.38 -1.55
N PHE A 396 8.20 -27.08 -2.58
CA PHE A 396 7.79 -26.46 -3.85
C PHE A 396 6.26 -26.44 -3.90
N ARG A 397 5.66 -25.24 -3.97
CA ARG A 397 4.20 -25.05 -3.95
C ARG A 397 3.80 -23.98 -4.96
N PRO A 398 3.72 -24.30 -6.27
CA PRO A 398 3.61 -23.29 -7.33
C PRO A 398 2.18 -22.73 -7.52
N VAL A 399 1.54 -22.34 -6.42
CA VAL A 399 0.19 -21.77 -6.41
C VAL A 399 0.11 -20.51 -5.57
N ALA A 400 -0.65 -19.52 -6.05
CA ALA A 400 -0.85 -18.27 -5.34
C ALA A 400 -2.23 -17.65 -5.62
N VAL A 401 -2.65 -16.75 -4.74
CA VAL A 401 -3.81 -15.88 -4.97
C VAL A 401 -3.37 -14.43 -4.85
N ALA A 402 -3.72 -13.61 -5.84
CA ALA A 402 -3.41 -12.18 -5.89
C ALA A 402 -4.69 -11.35 -5.71
N LEU A 403 -4.61 -10.25 -4.96
CA LEU A 403 -5.75 -9.37 -4.68
C LEU A 403 -5.50 -7.97 -5.22
N GLY A 404 -6.50 -7.40 -5.90
CA GLY A 404 -6.53 -6.01 -6.32
C GLY A 404 -6.92 -5.06 -5.20
N LYS A 405 -6.61 -3.78 -5.39
CA LYS A 405 -6.89 -2.72 -4.40
C LYS A 405 -8.35 -2.68 -3.93
N THR A 406 -9.33 -2.69 -4.83
CA THR A 406 -10.74 -2.59 -4.42
C THR A 406 -11.22 -3.85 -3.70
N VAL A 407 -10.57 -5.00 -3.93
CA VAL A 407 -10.89 -6.28 -3.28
C VAL A 407 -10.40 -6.29 -1.83
N ASN A 408 -9.19 -5.77 -1.57
CA ASN A 408 -8.58 -5.78 -0.23
C ASN A 408 -8.71 -4.45 0.55
N ASN A 409 -9.62 -3.56 0.15
CA ASN A 409 -9.88 -2.31 0.86
C ASN A 409 -11.33 -2.21 1.37
N GLY A 410 -11.50 -1.62 2.55
CA GLY A 410 -12.79 -1.47 3.23
C GLY A 410 -13.42 -2.81 3.56
N TRP A 411 -14.71 -2.78 3.88
CA TRP A 411 -15.48 -3.98 4.22
C TRP A 411 -15.29 -5.11 3.18
N GLY A 412 -15.02 -6.32 3.67
CA GLY A 412 -14.65 -7.50 2.87
C GLY A 412 -13.14 -7.67 2.66
N GLY A 413 -12.34 -6.64 2.95
CA GLY A 413 -10.89 -6.67 2.76
C GLY A 413 -10.19 -7.64 3.71
N PHE A 414 -10.58 -7.67 5.00
CA PHE A 414 -10.07 -8.65 5.96
C PHE A 414 -10.39 -10.08 5.51
N GLU A 415 -11.63 -10.35 5.12
CA GLU A 415 -12.10 -11.66 4.70
C GLU A 415 -11.36 -12.14 3.43
N CYS A 416 -11.16 -11.26 2.45
CA CYS A 416 -10.39 -11.61 1.25
C CYS A 416 -8.91 -11.87 1.57
N CYS A 417 -8.28 -11.02 2.38
CA CYS A 417 -6.89 -11.22 2.80
C CYS A 417 -6.73 -12.54 3.56
N TRP A 418 -7.59 -12.79 4.55
CA TRP A 418 -7.59 -14.04 5.32
C TRP A 418 -7.84 -15.25 4.42
N ALA A 419 -8.84 -15.21 3.54
CA ALA A 419 -9.15 -16.35 2.67
C ALA A 419 -8.01 -16.68 1.70
N ARG A 420 -7.35 -15.68 1.11
CA ARG A 420 -6.15 -15.90 0.28
C ARG A 420 -5.02 -16.54 1.10
N THR A 421 -4.75 -16.04 2.31
CA THR A 421 -3.69 -16.59 3.15
C THR A 421 -4.04 -18.00 3.62
N MET A 422 -5.32 -18.28 3.88
CA MET A 422 -5.82 -19.61 4.23
C MET A 422 -5.70 -20.61 3.09
N LEU A 423 -6.05 -20.24 1.85
CA LEU A 423 -5.85 -21.09 0.68
C LEU A 423 -4.39 -21.53 0.56
N ALA A 424 -3.45 -20.58 0.71
CA ALA A 424 -2.02 -20.88 0.72
C ALA A 424 -1.61 -21.73 1.93
N ALA A 425 -2.16 -21.48 3.13
CA ALA A 425 -1.86 -22.25 4.33
C ALA A 425 -2.30 -23.72 4.22
N LEU A 426 -3.47 -23.98 3.62
CA LEU A 426 -4.02 -25.33 3.45
C LEU A 426 -3.14 -26.24 2.58
N VAL A 427 -2.31 -25.65 1.72
CA VAL A 427 -1.39 -26.39 0.84
C VAL A 427 0.08 -26.12 1.14
N GLY A 428 0.39 -25.39 2.22
CA GLY A 428 1.77 -25.06 2.60
C GLY A 428 2.48 -24.05 1.68
N ALA A 429 1.76 -23.27 0.88
CA ALA A 429 2.29 -22.31 -0.10
C ALA A 429 2.67 -20.93 0.48
N LEU A 430 2.80 -20.79 1.80
CA LEU A 430 3.19 -19.54 2.44
C LEU A 430 4.71 -19.42 2.49
N GLU A 431 5.26 -18.36 1.88
CA GLU A 431 6.67 -17.98 1.99
C GLU A 431 7.67 -19.04 1.50
N VAL A 432 7.28 -19.81 0.47
CA VAL A 432 8.05 -20.90 -0.13
C VAL A 432 8.15 -20.73 -1.67
N PRO A 433 9.12 -21.39 -2.34
CA PRO A 433 9.24 -21.40 -3.79
C PRO A 433 7.93 -21.70 -4.53
N GLY A 434 7.57 -20.83 -5.48
CA GLY A 434 6.34 -20.92 -6.29
C GLY A 434 5.07 -20.39 -5.60
N GLY A 435 5.12 -20.14 -4.29
CA GLY A 435 3.97 -19.79 -3.47
C GLY A 435 3.68 -18.30 -3.39
N THR A 436 3.06 -17.90 -2.27
CA THR A 436 2.79 -16.50 -1.92
C THR A 436 3.93 -15.92 -1.10
N LEU A 437 4.55 -14.84 -1.58
CA LEU A 437 5.71 -14.20 -0.96
C LEU A 437 5.39 -12.80 -0.45
N GLY A 438 5.87 -12.47 0.74
CA GLY A 438 5.90 -11.09 1.22
C GLY A 438 6.90 -10.22 0.46
N THR A 439 6.50 -8.96 0.22
CA THR A 439 7.28 -7.93 -0.47
C THR A 439 7.57 -6.70 0.42
N THR A 440 8.66 -5.98 0.12
CA THR A 440 9.24 -4.95 0.98
C THR A 440 8.60 -3.57 0.76
N VAL A 441 7.89 -3.14 1.79
CA VAL A 441 7.97 -1.89 2.57
C VAL A 441 7.75 -2.42 4.00
N ARG A 442 8.31 -1.81 5.05
CA ARG A 442 8.30 -2.43 6.39
C ARG A 442 7.62 -1.54 7.41
N LEU A 443 6.73 -2.13 8.20
CA LEU A 443 6.18 -1.49 9.41
C LEU A 443 6.92 -1.98 10.65
N ASN A 444 7.34 -3.24 10.67
CA ASN A 444 8.12 -3.79 11.76
C ASN A 444 9.60 -3.48 11.64
N ARG A 445 10.25 -3.29 12.79
CA ARG A 445 11.70 -3.04 12.89
C ARG A 445 12.50 -4.34 13.05
N PRO A 446 13.75 -4.41 12.54
CA PRO A 446 14.45 -3.36 11.81
C PRO A 446 13.95 -3.18 10.38
N LEU A 447 13.90 -1.92 9.92
CA LEU A 447 13.46 -1.57 8.56
C LEU A 447 14.49 -1.86 7.48
N SER A 448 15.68 -2.37 7.84
CA SER A 448 16.78 -2.70 6.92
C SER A 448 16.80 -4.18 6.54
N GLU A 449 16.40 -5.09 7.44
CA GLU A 449 16.41 -6.54 7.17
C GLU A 449 15.11 -7.26 7.62
N ARG A 450 14.44 -7.95 6.67
CA ARG A 450 13.10 -8.51 6.85
C ARG A 450 13.15 -9.72 7.76
N HIS A 451 14.12 -10.60 7.53
CA HIS A 451 14.27 -11.82 8.32
C HIS A 451 14.59 -11.51 9.79
N ALA A 452 15.33 -10.42 10.06
CA ALA A 452 15.62 -9.96 11.41
C ALA A 452 14.40 -9.45 12.20
N SER A 453 13.28 -9.17 11.52
CA SER A 453 12.01 -8.83 12.17
C SER A 453 11.24 -10.06 12.66
N VAL A 454 11.62 -11.27 12.23
CA VAL A 454 11.01 -12.53 12.68
C VAL A 454 11.54 -12.86 14.07
N LYS A 455 10.75 -12.56 15.10
CA LYS A 455 11.09 -12.84 16.50
C LYS A 455 10.09 -13.81 17.13
N PRO A 456 10.52 -14.74 18.00
CA PRO A 456 9.60 -15.60 18.71
C PRO A 456 8.63 -14.82 19.62
N GLY A 457 7.34 -15.12 19.50
CA GLY A 457 6.28 -14.70 20.42
C GLY A 457 5.93 -15.78 21.44
N ARG A 458 5.18 -15.40 22.48
CA ARG A 458 4.86 -16.28 23.63
C ARG A 458 4.10 -17.57 23.27
N ASP A 459 3.32 -17.53 22.19
CA ASP A 459 2.42 -18.61 21.77
C ASP A 459 2.99 -19.44 20.61
N GLY A 460 4.28 -19.30 20.31
CA GLY A 460 4.94 -20.01 19.20
C GLY A 460 4.72 -19.38 17.82
N PHE A 461 4.13 -18.19 17.77
CA PHE A 461 3.97 -17.39 16.56
C PHE A 461 5.06 -16.33 16.44
N MET A 462 5.11 -15.62 15.32
CA MET A 462 5.97 -14.45 15.18
C MET A 462 5.43 -13.29 16.05
N ALA A 463 6.27 -12.68 16.88
CA ALA A 463 5.90 -11.55 17.74
C ALA A 463 5.55 -10.31 16.90
N TYR A 464 4.34 -9.77 17.04
CA TYR A 464 3.89 -8.58 16.31
C TYR A 464 3.72 -7.37 17.25
N PRO A 465 4.27 -6.18 16.93
CA PRO A 465 4.16 -4.98 17.75
C PRO A 465 2.81 -4.30 17.53
N LEU A 466 1.74 -4.87 18.07
CA LEU A 466 0.40 -4.25 18.02
C LEU A 466 0.42 -2.89 18.73
N ASN A 467 -0.36 -1.92 18.24
CA ASN A 467 -0.66 -0.74 19.04
C ASN A 467 -1.33 -1.18 20.35
N PRO A 468 -0.97 -0.56 21.49
CA PRO A 468 -1.41 -1.01 22.80
C PRO A 468 -2.92 -0.87 22.94
N THR A 469 -3.55 -1.91 23.50
CA THR A 469 -4.98 -1.94 23.86
C THR A 469 -5.19 -2.33 25.32
N ASP A 470 -4.12 -2.60 26.06
CA ASP A 470 -4.16 -2.85 27.49
C ASP A 470 -4.41 -1.55 28.27
N LYS A 471 -4.83 -1.68 29.52
CA LYS A 471 -5.23 -0.56 30.38
C LYS A 471 -4.08 0.39 30.74
N GLU A 472 -2.84 -0.11 30.77
CA GLU A 472 -1.68 0.67 31.17
C GLU A 472 -1.18 1.57 30.04
N HIS A 473 -1.22 1.08 28.79
CA HIS A 473 -0.56 1.74 27.66
C HIS A 473 -1.51 2.33 26.61
N TRP A 474 -2.79 1.92 26.55
CA TRP A 474 -3.76 2.51 25.61
C TRP A 474 -4.09 3.96 25.98
N SER A 475 -4.38 4.80 24.98
CA SER A 475 -4.69 6.22 25.19
C SER A 475 -5.87 6.70 24.33
N ALA A 476 -6.83 7.37 24.99
CA ALA A 476 -7.90 8.14 24.35
C ALA A 476 -7.43 9.49 23.79
N GLN A 477 -6.19 9.90 24.09
CA GLN A 477 -5.54 11.10 23.56
C GLN A 477 -4.64 10.70 22.39
N PRO A 478 -5.09 10.83 21.13
CA PRO A 478 -4.34 10.32 19.99
C PRO A 478 -3.17 11.24 19.66
N ASN A 479 -2.07 10.65 19.21
CA ASN A 479 -0.86 11.41 18.88
C ASN A 479 -0.95 12.18 17.54
N ILE A 480 -1.94 11.86 16.69
CA ILE A 480 -2.27 12.55 15.44
C ILE A 480 -3.78 12.43 15.15
N ARG A 481 -4.29 13.24 14.21
CA ARG A 481 -5.73 13.44 14.01
C ARG A 481 -6.51 12.23 13.46
N ASN A 482 -5.85 11.28 12.81
CA ASN A 482 -6.52 10.06 12.34
C ASN A 482 -6.65 8.98 13.44
N ALA A 483 -6.09 9.22 14.63
CA ALA A 483 -6.20 8.34 15.78
C ALA A 483 -5.78 6.87 15.55
N TYR A 484 -4.84 6.60 14.63
CA TYR A 484 -4.45 5.22 14.27
C TYR A 484 -3.96 4.38 15.47
N ARG A 485 -3.22 4.97 16.42
CA ARG A 485 -2.78 4.26 17.64
C ARG A 485 -3.91 3.94 18.59
N THR A 486 -4.93 4.79 18.62
CA THR A 486 -6.09 4.63 19.48
C THR A 486 -7.08 3.61 18.92
N LEU A 487 -7.20 3.52 17.58
CA LEU A 487 -8.29 2.80 16.91
C LEU A 487 -7.84 1.53 16.15
N VAL A 488 -6.58 1.45 15.71
CA VAL A 488 -6.12 0.40 14.78
C VAL A 488 -4.94 -0.36 15.40
N PRO A 489 -5.18 -1.48 16.11
CA PRO A 489 -4.13 -2.30 16.73
C PRO A 489 -3.07 -2.79 15.74
N LEU A 490 -3.47 -3.07 14.49
CA LEU A 490 -2.59 -3.62 13.46
C LEU A 490 -1.67 -2.61 12.78
N ALA A 491 -1.78 -1.30 13.05
CA ALA A 491 -0.97 -0.32 12.31
C ALA A 491 0.53 -0.32 12.71
N ALA A 492 0.90 -1.06 13.76
CA ALA A 492 2.27 -1.19 14.28
C ALA A 492 2.95 0.15 14.64
N ASP A 493 4.27 0.13 14.88
CA ASP A 493 5.05 1.26 15.44
C ASP A 493 6.17 1.80 14.50
N GLY A 494 6.00 1.58 13.20
CA GLY A 494 6.88 2.07 12.15
C GLY A 494 6.74 3.57 11.85
N PRO A 495 7.75 4.21 11.24
CA PRO A 495 7.68 5.62 10.80
C PRO A 495 6.50 5.93 9.86
N TRP A 496 6.02 4.93 9.12
CA TRP A 496 4.91 5.04 8.18
C TRP A 496 3.56 4.60 8.74
N SER A 497 3.51 4.08 9.96
CA SER A 497 2.29 3.57 10.59
C SER A 497 1.19 4.63 10.68
N GLN A 498 1.55 5.91 10.82
CA GLN A 498 0.62 7.02 10.78
C GLN A 498 -0.23 7.05 9.50
N ALA A 499 0.37 6.74 8.35
CA ALA A 499 -0.33 6.77 7.06
C ALA A 499 -1.31 5.60 6.89
N LEU A 500 -1.17 4.54 7.68
CA LEU A 500 -1.99 3.32 7.64
C LEU A 500 -3.17 3.35 8.62
N GLY A 501 -3.42 4.48 9.28
CA GLY A 501 -4.67 4.73 9.98
C GLY A 501 -5.82 5.14 9.05
N PRO A 502 -7.00 5.44 9.61
CA PRO A 502 -8.13 5.98 8.88
C PRO A 502 -7.87 7.44 8.48
N THR A 503 -7.02 7.67 7.48
CA THR A 503 -6.60 9.03 7.06
C THR A 503 -7.75 9.94 6.61
N HIS A 504 -8.92 9.39 6.27
CA HIS A 504 -10.13 10.19 6.00
C HIS A 504 -10.68 10.86 7.26
N PHE A 505 -10.39 10.34 8.46
CA PHE A 505 -10.79 10.94 9.73
C PHE A 505 -10.10 12.27 10.01
N SER A 506 -8.86 12.45 9.56
CA SER A 506 -8.20 13.76 9.63
C SER A 506 -8.99 14.86 8.90
N TRP A 507 -9.77 14.50 7.86
CA TRP A 507 -10.64 15.44 7.15
C TRP A 507 -12.02 15.54 7.79
N MET A 508 -12.65 14.40 8.11
CA MET A 508 -14.01 14.36 8.66
C MET A 508 -14.09 15.02 10.04
N PHE A 509 -13.13 14.75 10.92
CA PHE A 509 -13.19 15.17 12.32
C PHE A 509 -12.87 16.66 12.54
N LEU A 510 -12.30 17.35 11.53
CA LEU A 510 -12.22 18.81 11.49
C LEU A 510 -13.62 19.48 11.45
N GLY A 511 -14.64 18.76 10.98
CA GLY A 511 -16.02 19.20 11.04
C GLY A 511 -16.64 18.93 12.40
N GLU A 512 -16.78 17.65 12.71
CA GLU A 512 -17.37 17.16 13.95
C GLU A 512 -16.47 16.07 14.53
N THR A 513 -15.93 16.30 15.72
CA THR A 513 -15.11 15.33 16.44
C THR A 513 -16.03 14.34 17.17
N PRO A 514 -15.87 13.02 16.99
CA PRO A 514 -16.67 12.03 17.72
C PRO A 514 -16.51 12.13 19.24
N PRO A 515 -17.53 11.73 20.02
CA PRO A 515 -17.43 11.67 21.47
C PRO A 515 -16.24 10.83 21.93
N GLY A 516 -15.61 11.24 23.04
CA GLY A 516 -14.46 10.55 23.65
C GLY A 516 -13.09 10.93 23.08
N LEU A 517 -13.04 11.60 21.92
CA LEU A 517 -11.79 12.13 21.35
C LEU A 517 -11.60 13.63 21.67
N PRO A 518 -10.36 14.11 21.82
CA PRO A 518 -10.08 15.53 21.96
C PRO A 518 -10.43 16.29 20.67
N ARG A 519 -10.83 17.55 20.79
CA ARG A 519 -11.28 18.38 19.65
C ARG A 519 -10.21 18.43 18.56
N VAL A 520 -10.57 18.02 17.35
CA VAL A 520 -9.66 18.10 16.20
C VAL A 520 -9.61 19.53 15.67
N THR A 521 -8.39 20.05 15.49
CA THR A 521 -8.10 21.41 15.01
C THR A 521 -7.35 21.37 13.67
N TYR A 522 -7.24 22.49 12.96
CA TYR A 522 -6.33 22.59 11.82
C TYR A 522 -4.87 22.70 12.27
N PRO A 523 -3.91 22.04 11.59
CA PRO A 523 -2.50 22.30 11.82
C PRO A 523 -2.17 23.75 11.41
N GLU A 524 -1.26 24.41 12.13
CA GLU A 524 -0.85 25.79 11.84
C GLU A 524 0.05 25.90 10.61
N LEU A 525 0.72 24.81 10.22
CA LEU A 525 1.49 24.69 9.00
C LEU A 525 1.33 23.30 8.38
N TRP A 526 1.12 23.24 7.06
CA TRP A 526 1.05 21.99 6.31
C TRP A 526 2.03 21.96 5.14
N PHE A 527 2.93 20.99 5.13
CA PHE A 527 3.81 20.69 3.99
C PHE A 527 3.15 19.71 3.01
N VAL A 528 3.22 20.01 1.71
CA VAL A 528 2.64 19.17 0.65
C VAL A 528 3.68 18.87 -0.42
N TYR A 529 3.84 17.60 -0.79
CA TYR A 529 4.72 17.23 -1.90
C TYR A 529 4.27 15.97 -2.65
N ARG A 530 4.22 16.05 -3.99
CA ARG A 530 3.84 14.96 -4.92
C ARG A 530 2.50 14.27 -4.59
N THR A 531 1.62 14.94 -3.86
CA THR A 531 0.29 14.44 -3.48
C THR A 531 -0.75 15.47 -3.85
N ASN A 532 -1.95 15.01 -4.22
CA ASN A 532 -3.05 15.88 -4.62
C ASN A 532 -4.39 15.44 -4.01
N PRO A 533 -4.51 15.47 -2.66
CA PRO A 533 -5.71 15.04 -1.96
C PRO A 533 -7.00 15.77 -2.38
N ALA A 534 -6.91 16.98 -2.97
CA ALA A 534 -8.07 17.72 -3.48
C ALA A 534 -8.86 16.96 -4.56
N ILE A 535 -8.24 16.01 -5.25
CA ILE A 535 -8.88 15.18 -6.28
C ILE A 535 -8.68 13.67 -6.05
N SER A 536 -7.62 13.29 -5.33
CA SER A 536 -7.29 11.87 -5.13
C SER A 536 -8.04 11.21 -3.99
N PHE A 537 -8.81 11.99 -3.22
CA PHE A 537 -9.53 11.53 -2.04
C PHE A 537 -11.05 11.61 -2.21
N TRP A 538 -11.82 10.85 -1.42
CA TRP A 538 -13.29 10.83 -1.52
C TRP A 538 -13.90 12.18 -1.08
N ASP A 539 -15.09 12.52 -1.58
CA ASP A 539 -15.74 13.83 -1.35
C ASP A 539 -14.83 15.03 -1.69
N THR A 540 -14.25 15.01 -2.89
CA THR A 540 -13.25 16.00 -3.38
C THR A 540 -13.64 17.47 -3.13
N ARG A 541 -14.91 17.84 -3.30
CA ARG A 541 -15.41 19.20 -3.05
C ARG A 541 -15.33 19.59 -1.58
N GLN A 542 -15.81 18.73 -0.68
CA GLN A 542 -15.74 18.97 0.76
C GLN A 542 -14.28 19.08 1.22
N ILE A 543 -13.40 18.25 0.65
CA ILE A 543 -11.97 18.31 0.96
C ILE A 543 -11.36 19.64 0.51
N ALA A 544 -11.68 20.12 -0.69
CA ALA A 544 -11.24 21.43 -1.15
C ALA A 544 -11.72 22.56 -0.23
N GLU A 545 -12.96 22.50 0.26
CA GLU A 545 -13.49 23.45 1.25
C GLU A 545 -12.72 23.41 2.58
N ARG A 546 -12.34 22.22 3.06
CA ARG A 546 -11.52 22.06 4.27
C ARG A 546 -10.09 22.57 4.06
N MET A 547 -9.48 22.28 2.90
CA MET A 547 -8.15 22.77 2.55
C MET A 547 -8.07 24.29 2.51
N ALA A 548 -9.14 24.96 2.06
CA ALA A 548 -9.24 26.41 2.08
C ALA A 548 -9.13 27.02 3.49
N GLN A 549 -9.39 26.25 4.55
CA GLN A 549 -9.31 26.70 5.93
C GLN A 549 -7.92 26.51 6.57
N PHE A 550 -6.98 25.86 5.88
CA PHE A 550 -5.63 25.67 6.44
C PHE A 550 -4.93 27.04 6.62
N PRO A 551 -4.41 27.35 7.82
CA PRO A 551 -3.79 28.64 8.11
C PRO A 551 -2.59 28.95 7.23
N PHE A 552 -1.66 28.00 7.08
CA PHE A 552 -0.45 28.18 6.29
C PHE A 552 -0.06 26.88 5.58
N VAL A 553 0.12 26.92 4.27
CA VAL A 553 0.41 25.76 3.43
C VAL A 553 1.64 26.03 2.58
N VAL A 554 2.60 25.10 2.63
CA VAL A 554 3.82 25.12 1.82
C VAL A 554 3.79 23.94 0.88
N ALA A 555 3.74 24.19 -0.43
CA ALA A 555 3.75 23.13 -1.43
C ALA A 555 5.08 23.11 -2.19
N LEU A 556 5.74 21.94 -2.20
CA LEU A 556 6.85 21.67 -3.09
C LEU A 556 6.28 21.28 -4.45
N ALA A 557 6.39 22.19 -5.42
CA ALA A 557 5.52 22.26 -6.57
C ALA A 557 6.30 22.18 -7.89
N TYR A 558 5.99 21.14 -8.68
CA TYR A 558 6.46 21.01 -10.06
C TYR A 558 5.64 21.90 -11.03
N THR A 559 4.31 21.82 -10.94
CA THR A 559 3.33 22.62 -11.70
C THR A 559 2.27 23.13 -10.73
N ARG A 560 1.45 24.12 -11.14
CA ARG A 560 0.19 24.39 -10.43
C ARG A 560 -0.70 23.15 -10.49
N ASP A 561 -1.33 22.80 -9.37
CA ASP A 561 -2.27 21.68 -9.23
C ASP A 561 -3.38 22.04 -8.25
N GLU A 562 -4.36 21.15 -8.10
CA GLU A 562 -5.57 21.37 -7.30
C GLU A 562 -5.29 21.53 -5.80
N THR A 563 -4.27 20.86 -5.25
CA THR A 563 -3.95 20.99 -3.81
C THR A 563 -3.06 22.21 -3.56
N ASN A 564 -2.06 22.44 -4.41
CA ASN A 564 -1.19 23.61 -4.27
C ASN A 564 -1.87 24.93 -4.67
N HIS A 565 -3.06 24.86 -5.29
CA HIS A 565 -3.98 25.99 -5.40
C HIS A 565 -4.29 26.62 -4.02
N PHE A 566 -4.27 25.82 -2.95
CA PHE A 566 -4.49 26.27 -1.57
C PHE A 566 -3.20 26.68 -0.84
N ALA A 567 -2.03 26.63 -1.49
CA ALA A 567 -0.74 26.98 -0.89
C ALA A 567 -0.53 28.48 -0.69
N ASP A 568 0.16 28.86 0.39
CA ASP A 568 0.63 30.22 0.63
C ASP A 568 2.01 30.45 0.01
N ILE A 569 2.85 29.41 0.04
CA ILE A 569 4.17 29.39 -0.59
C ILE A 569 4.29 28.16 -1.50
N LEU A 570 4.76 28.40 -2.74
CA LEU A 570 5.20 27.37 -3.67
C LEU A 570 6.72 27.35 -3.72
N LEU A 571 7.33 26.17 -3.55
CA LEU A 571 8.76 25.95 -3.70
C LEU A 571 9.01 25.01 -4.89
N PRO A 572 9.65 25.47 -5.98
CA PRO A 572 9.97 24.57 -7.10
C PRO A 572 11.13 23.62 -6.74
N ASP A 573 10.88 22.31 -6.79
CA ASP A 573 11.88 21.28 -6.54
C ASP A 573 12.60 20.82 -7.82
N GLN A 574 13.86 20.41 -7.68
CA GLN A 574 14.59 19.69 -8.73
C GLN A 574 13.98 18.30 -8.89
N MET A 575 13.46 18.02 -10.09
CA MET A 575 12.68 16.81 -10.36
C MET A 575 13.57 15.60 -10.74
N ASP A 576 12.96 14.56 -11.32
CA ASP A 576 13.57 13.23 -11.52
C ASP A 576 14.91 13.24 -12.31
N LEU A 577 15.09 14.23 -13.20
CA LEU A 577 16.29 14.40 -14.06
C LEU A 577 17.22 15.53 -13.58
N GLU A 578 16.89 16.21 -12.48
CA GLU A 578 17.62 17.38 -11.96
C GLU A 578 18.11 17.17 -10.51
N SER A 579 17.56 16.21 -9.78
CA SER A 579 17.88 15.96 -8.35
C SER A 579 19.02 14.96 -8.15
N LEU A 580 19.65 15.04 -6.97
CA LEU A 580 20.70 14.13 -6.54
C LEU A 580 20.23 13.31 -5.33
N GLN A 581 20.25 11.98 -5.42
CA GLN A 581 19.98 11.10 -4.27
C GLN A 581 20.29 9.63 -4.56
N LEU A 582 20.52 8.87 -3.49
CA LEU A 582 20.73 7.42 -3.54
C LEU A 582 19.45 6.67 -3.14
N ILE A 583 19.18 5.53 -3.79
CA ILE A 583 18.10 4.61 -3.40
C ILE A 583 18.64 3.19 -3.22
N TYR A 584 18.22 2.51 -2.15
CA TYR A 584 18.46 1.09 -1.98
C TYR A 584 17.60 0.25 -2.95
N ILE A 585 18.22 -0.76 -3.57
CA ILE A 585 17.63 -1.73 -4.49
C ILE A 585 17.96 -3.15 -4.02
N GLY A 586 17.07 -4.12 -4.27
CA GLY A 586 17.30 -5.51 -3.87
C GLY A 586 16.12 -6.15 -3.14
N GLY A 587 16.33 -7.39 -2.69
CA GLY A 587 15.35 -8.17 -1.94
C GLY A 587 14.07 -8.51 -2.73
N SER A 588 12.97 -8.72 -2.02
CA SER A 588 11.63 -8.88 -2.59
C SER A 588 10.85 -7.54 -2.59
N LYS A 589 11.22 -6.57 -3.42
CA LYS A 589 10.60 -5.23 -3.42
C LYS A 589 9.15 -5.20 -3.98
N TYR A 590 8.42 -4.15 -3.61
CA TYR A 590 7.04 -3.82 -4.01
C TYR A 590 6.69 -4.21 -5.47
N ILE A 591 5.55 -4.91 -5.62
CA ILE A 591 5.01 -5.51 -6.86
C ILE A 591 6.04 -6.38 -7.59
N GLU A 592 6.24 -7.60 -7.09
CA GLU A 592 7.00 -8.66 -7.77
C GLU A 592 8.43 -8.28 -8.19
N GLN A 593 9.11 -7.40 -7.47
CA GLN A 593 10.52 -7.10 -7.71
C GLN A 593 11.40 -8.05 -6.88
N PHE A 594 11.57 -9.30 -7.31
CA PHE A 594 12.45 -10.28 -6.65
C PHE A 594 13.86 -10.21 -7.23
N TRP A 595 14.77 -9.54 -6.55
CA TRP A 595 16.13 -9.32 -7.03
C TRP A 595 17.06 -10.48 -6.63
N LYS A 596 17.98 -10.84 -7.53
CA LYS A 596 19.14 -11.71 -7.23
C LYS A 596 20.39 -10.92 -6.82
N HIS A 597 20.23 -9.62 -6.66
CA HIS A 597 21.26 -8.67 -6.26
C HIS A 597 20.68 -7.63 -5.31
N GLU A 598 21.50 -7.03 -4.46
CA GLU A 598 21.12 -5.90 -3.63
C GLU A 598 22.19 -4.83 -3.64
N GLY A 599 21.81 -3.59 -3.37
CA GLY A 599 22.72 -2.47 -3.24
C GLY A 599 22.04 -1.14 -3.49
N TYR A 600 22.69 -0.25 -4.23
CA TYR A 600 22.21 1.12 -4.38
C TYR A 600 22.28 1.59 -5.83
N ALA A 601 21.39 2.51 -6.18
CA ALA A 601 21.40 3.23 -7.45
C ALA A 601 21.36 4.75 -7.20
N LEU A 602 22.16 5.49 -7.97
CA LEU A 602 22.23 6.94 -7.92
C LEU A 602 21.23 7.55 -8.90
N ARG A 603 20.41 8.48 -8.40
CA ARG A 603 19.77 9.50 -9.24
C ARG A 603 20.71 10.68 -9.24
N GLN A 604 21.13 11.09 -10.43
CA GLN A 604 21.97 12.25 -10.61
C GLN A 604 21.32 13.26 -11.55
N PRO A 605 21.62 14.57 -11.39
CA PRO A 605 21.24 15.59 -12.35
C PRO A 605 21.87 15.28 -13.71
N VAL A 606 21.05 15.11 -14.75
CA VAL A 606 21.58 14.88 -16.10
C VAL A 606 21.82 16.21 -16.81
N VAL A 607 21.02 17.23 -16.52
CA VAL A 607 21.14 18.60 -17.01
C VAL A 607 21.28 19.58 -15.85
N THR A 608 21.78 20.79 -16.14
CA THR A 608 21.59 21.94 -15.25
C THR A 608 20.09 22.30 -15.19
N PRO A 609 19.54 22.60 -13.99
CA PRO A 609 18.14 23.02 -13.86
C PRO A 609 17.80 24.17 -14.81
N ARG A 610 16.64 24.09 -15.46
CA ARG A 610 16.16 25.09 -16.44
C ARG A 610 15.32 26.20 -15.83
N VAL A 611 14.99 26.07 -14.56
CA VAL A 611 14.23 27.02 -13.75
C VAL A 611 14.96 27.21 -12.41
N ASP A 612 14.59 28.23 -11.65
CA ASP A 612 15.14 28.49 -10.31
C ASP A 612 14.56 27.52 -9.27
N ALA A 613 14.86 26.23 -9.46
CA ALA A 613 14.48 25.12 -8.60
C ALA A 613 15.67 24.63 -7.77
N ARG A 614 15.41 24.22 -6.52
CA ARG A 614 16.43 23.69 -5.60
C ARG A 614 16.23 22.20 -5.32
N ASP A 615 17.32 21.52 -5.02
CA ASP A 615 17.26 20.14 -4.53
C ASP A 615 16.62 20.10 -3.14
N PHE A 616 15.94 19.00 -2.84
CA PHE A 616 15.33 18.79 -1.54
C PHE A 616 16.34 18.86 -0.39
N THR A 617 17.56 18.36 -0.61
CA THR A 617 18.62 18.41 0.40
C THR A 617 19.05 19.85 0.69
N ASP A 618 19.13 20.71 -0.33
CA ASP A 618 19.45 22.13 -0.14
C ASP A 618 18.34 22.86 0.62
N ILE A 619 17.07 22.58 0.28
CA ILE A 619 15.90 23.14 0.98
C ILE A 619 15.90 22.70 2.47
N ALA A 620 16.14 21.41 2.73
CA ALA A 620 16.13 20.85 4.08
C ALA A 620 17.27 21.42 4.95
N THR A 621 18.49 21.52 4.41
CA THR A 621 19.64 22.11 5.11
C THR A 621 19.36 23.57 5.47
N GLU A 622 18.78 24.34 4.54
CA GLU A 622 18.53 25.76 4.79
C GLU A 622 17.40 26.00 5.80
N LEU A 623 16.33 25.20 5.76
CA LEU A 623 15.31 25.21 6.80
C LEU A 623 15.88 24.81 8.16
N ALA A 624 16.73 23.78 8.22
CA ALA A 624 17.40 23.37 9.47
C ALA A 624 18.29 24.49 10.02
N ARG A 625 19.03 25.20 9.17
CA ARG A 625 19.85 26.35 9.55
C ARG A 625 19.01 27.50 10.10
N ARG A 626 17.99 27.95 9.36
CA ARG A 626 17.15 29.10 9.77
C ARG A 626 16.30 28.83 11.01
N THR A 627 16.01 27.56 11.30
CA THR A 627 15.24 27.15 12.49
C THR A 627 16.09 26.71 13.68
N GLY A 628 17.43 26.74 13.57
CA GLY A 628 18.34 26.33 14.64
C GLY A 628 18.33 24.82 14.92
N LEU A 629 18.04 24.00 13.91
CA LEU A 629 17.90 22.54 14.01
C LEU A 629 19.06 21.74 13.38
N LEU A 630 20.14 22.41 12.95
CA LEU A 630 21.28 21.77 12.26
C LEU A 630 21.81 20.54 13.00
N GLU A 631 22.06 20.63 14.31
CA GLU A 631 22.61 19.51 15.08
C GLU A 631 21.72 18.25 15.01
N ARG A 632 20.41 18.43 15.21
CA ARG A 632 19.44 17.32 15.17
C ARG A 632 19.27 16.77 13.75
N TYR A 633 19.29 17.65 12.76
CA TYR A 633 19.18 17.32 11.35
C TYR A 633 20.37 16.48 10.88
N ASN A 634 21.60 16.98 11.08
CA ASN A 634 22.83 16.30 10.73
C ASN A 634 23.01 14.99 11.53
N ALA A 635 22.64 14.97 12.82
CA ALA A 635 22.63 13.74 13.60
C ALA A 635 21.66 12.69 13.03
N SER A 636 20.52 13.13 12.47
CA SER A 636 19.58 12.24 11.79
C SER A 636 20.13 11.74 10.45
N ILE A 637 20.86 12.58 9.70
CA ILE A 637 21.56 12.16 8.48
C ILE A 637 22.60 11.08 8.81
N ASN A 638 23.44 11.32 9.83
CA ASN A 638 24.48 10.40 10.29
C ASN A 638 23.91 9.03 10.72
N ARG A 639 22.70 9.01 11.30
CA ARG A 639 22.01 7.75 11.68
C ARG A 639 21.54 6.91 10.49
N GLY A 640 21.33 7.51 9.32
CA GLY A 640 21.20 6.74 8.08
C GLY A 640 20.20 7.26 7.06
N THR A 641 20.58 8.30 6.31
CA THR A 641 19.87 8.70 5.08
C THR A 641 20.01 7.62 4.00
N ALA A 642 18.98 7.45 3.15
CA ALA A 642 18.92 6.40 2.12
C ALA A 642 19.01 4.95 2.64
N GLY A 643 18.88 4.74 3.95
CA GLY A 643 18.92 3.42 4.59
C GLY A 643 20.30 2.98 5.07
N VAL A 644 21.34 3.82 4.94
CA VAL A 644 22.72 3.48 5.30
C VAL A 644 23.29 4.44 6.37
N PRO A 645 23.68 3.97 7.56
CA PRO A 645 24.37 4.79 8.55
C PRO A 645 25.72 5.30 8.03
N LEU A 646 26.07 6.55 8.34
CA LEU A 646 27.37 7.10 7.92
C LEU A 646 28.56 6.56 8.73
N LYS A 647 28.28 5.88 9.83
CA LYS A 647 29.25 5.20 10.69
C LYS A 647 28.88 3.73 10.84
N GLY A 648 29.84 2.85 10.55
CA GLY A 648 29.76 1.42 10.78
C GLY A 648 30.89 0.94 11.68
N GLU A 649 31.11 -0.37 11.73
CA GLU A 649 32.19 -0.97 12.53
C GLU A 649 33.58 -0.63 11.96
N THR A 650 33.69 -0.53 10.63
CA THR A 650 34.96 -0.37 9.92
C THR A 650 35.08 0.94 9.12
N TRP A 651 34.07 1.83 9.19
CA TRP A 651 34.09 3.14 8.52
C TRP A 651 33.42 4.23 9.36
N ASP A 652 33.83 5.48 9.14
CA ASP A 652 33.18 6.67 9.71
C ASP A 652 33.27 7.83 8.71
N PHE A 653 32.13 8.17 8.11
CA PHE A 653 31.96 9.32 7.22
C PHE A 653 30.96 10.32 7.80
N SER A 654 30.84 10.34 9.13
CA SER A 654 29.88 11.21 9.83
C SER A 654 30.15 12.68 9.52
N LEU A 655 29.08 13.42 9.28
CA LEU A 655 29.12 14.86 9.11
C LEU A 655 29.22 15.54 10.48
N ASP A 656 29.93 16.67 10.55
CA ASP A 656 29.91 17.53 11.74
C ASP A 656 28.49 18.04 11.98
N VAL A 657 27.95 17.78 13.17
CA VAL A 657 26.57 18.12 13.48
C VAL A 657 26.35 19.63 13.60
N SER A 658 27.39 20.40 13.93
CA SER A 658 27.27 21.83 14.24
C SER A 658 27.30 22.75 13.00
N SER A 659 27.74 22.25 11.86
CA SER A 659 27.91 23.02 10.62
C SER A 659 26.90 22.66 9.54
N ALA A 660 26.61 23.60 8.65
CA ALA A 660 25.82 23.33 7.45
C ALA A 660 26.72 22.67 6.38
N HIS A 661 26.22 21.61 5.75
CA HIS A 661 26.91 20.89 4.68
C HIS A 661 26.17 21.08 3.36
N SER A 662 26.92 21.17 2.27
CA SER A 662 26.35 21.20 0.93
C SER A 662 25.71 19.85 0.57
N ARG A 663 24.78 19.88 -0.38
CA ARG A 663 24.17 18.66 -0.93
C ARG A 663 25.22 17.65 -1.40
N ASP A 664 26.25 18.10 -2.11
CA ASP A 664 27.26 17.19 -2.67
C ASP A 664 28.14 16.58 -1.56
N GLU A 665 28.48 17.31 -0.49
CA GLU A 665 29.19 16.75 0.69
C GLU A 665 28.35 15.69 1.40
N ILE A 666 27.05 15.97 1.62
CA ILE A 666 26.14 15.01 2.25
C ILE A 666 26.05 13.72 1.42
N TRP A 667 25.82 13.85 0.11
CA TRP A 667 25.68 12.67 -0.75
C TRP A 667 27.01 11.97 -1.01
N ASP A 668 28.15 12.64 -0.95
CA ASP A 668 29.47 12.00 -0.97
C ASP A 668 29.65 11.10 0.26
N ALA A 669 29.33 11.59 1.46
CA ALA A 669 29.38 10.79 2.68
C ALA A 669 28.44 9.57 2.61
N VAL A 670 27.20 9.76 2.15
CA VAL A 670 26.23 8.66 1.95
C VAL A 670 26.73 7.64 0.93
N CYS A 671 27.29 8.09 -0.20
CA CYS A 671 27.86 7.21 -1.23
C CYS A 671 29.03 6.38 -0.70
N ARG A 672 29.93 6.99 0.10
CA ARG A 672 31.04 6.29 0.73
C ARG A 672 30.56 5.23 1.71
N ALA A 673 29.57 5.57 2.54
CA ALA A 673 28.96 4.64 3.48
C ALA A 673 28.27 3.47 2.77
N ALA A 674 27.51 3.74 1.69
CA ALA A 674 26.86 2.71 0.88
C ALA A 674 27.87 1.75 0.23
N SER A 675 28.96 2.27 -0.32
CA SER A 675 30.05 1.44 -0.86
C SER A 675 30.74 0.60 0.21
N ALA A 676 31.00 1.18 1.38
CA ALA A 676 31.60 0.50 2.51
C ALA A 676 30.68 -0.64 3.01
N GLU A 677 29.39 -0.39 3.17
CA GLU A 677 28.41 -1.40 3.59
C GLU A 677 28.34 -2.58 2.61
N LEU A 678 28.41 -2.32 1.29
CA LEU A 678 28.39 -3.39 0.30
C LEU A 678 29.66 -4.25 0.26
N THR A 679 30.74 -3.77 0.86
CA THR A 679 32.06 -4.42 0.79
C THR A 679 32.65 -4.74 2.16
N ASP A 680 31.85 -4.61 3.22
CA ASP A 680 32.28 -4.76 4.62
C ASP A 680 33.48 -3.85 4.96
N GLY A 681 33.50 -2.63 4.40
CA GLY A 681 34.53 -1.61 4.59
C GLY A 681 35.77 -1.73 3.70
N LYS A 682 35.84 -2.71 2.80
CA LYS A 682 37.03 -2.92 1.93
C LYS A 682 37.20 -1.83 0.87
N GLU A 683 36.10 -1.28 0.36
CA GLU A 683 36.12 -0.22 -0.65
C GLU A 683 35.21 0.95 -0.25
N THR A 684 35.66 2.16 -0.56
CA THR A 684 34.90 3.39 -0.32
C THR A 684 34.96 4.24 -1.58
N GLN A 685 33.81 4.38 -2.24
CA GLN A 685 33.68 5.23 -3.42
C GLN A 685 32.79 6.42 -3.12
N GLY A 686 33.33 7.62 -3.37
CA GLY A 686 32.61 8.88 -3.27
C GLY A 686 31.71 9.15 -4.47
N LEU A 687 30.97 10.25 -4.39
CA LEU A 687 29.91 10.65 -5.31
C LEU A 687 30.35 10.66 -6.79
N ASP A 688 31.57 11.05 -7.10
CA ASP A 688 32.06 11.11 -8.49
C ASP A 688 32.13 9.73 -9.16
N TRP A 689 32.51 8.70 -8.41
CA TRP A 689 32.48 7.32 -8.91
C TRP A 689 31.05 6.89 -9.21
N TRP A 690 30.10 7.24 -8.33
CA TRP A 690 28.69 6.91 -8.52
C TRP A 690 28.07 7.66 -9.71
N LYS A 691 28.46 8.91 -9.96
CA LYS A 691 28.04 9.65 -11.17
C LYS A 691 28.50 8.94 -12.45
N GLN A 692 29.66 8.31 -12.44
CA GLN A 692 30.19 7.56 -13.59
C GLN A 692 29.58 6.17 -13.75
N ASN A 693 29.30 5.46 -12.65
CA ASN A 693 28.90 4.04 -12.68
C ASN A 693 27.38 3.82 -12.49
N GLY A 694 26.68 4.77 -11.89
CA GLY A 694 25.22 4.79 -11.70
C GLY A 694 24.67 3.86 -10.62
N LEU A 695 25.25 2.67 -10.42
CA LEU A 695 24.84 1.73 -9.38
C LEU A 695 26.01 0.89 -8.86
N ARG A 696 25.84 0.29 -7.68
CA ARG A 696 26.72 -0.73 -7.11
C ARG A 696 25.88 -1.77 -6.38
N VAL A 697 26.19 -3.04 -6.60
CA VAL A 697 25.43 -4.16 -6.02
C VAL A 697 26.35 -5.29 -5.58
N LYS A 698 25.82 -6.17 -4.72
CA LYS A 698 26.36 -7.49 -4.38
C LYS A 698 25.31 -8.58 -4.66
N PRO A 699 25.70 -9.85 -4.82
CA PRO A 699 24.75 -10.94 -4.97
C PRO A 699 23.78 -11.03 -3.77
N PHE A 700 22.51 -11.29 -4.05
CA PHE A 700 21.46 -11.52 -3.06
C PHE A 700 20.89 -12.94 -3.25
N PRO A 701 21.06 -13.86 -2.28
CA PRO A 701 20.62 -15.24 -2.42
C PRO A 701 19.10 -15.35 -2.65
N GLN A 702 18.67 -16.17 -3.60
CA GLN A 702 17.25 -16.43 -3.84
C GLN A 702 16.59 -17.07 -2.62
N SER A 703 17.33 -17.84 -1.82
CA SER A 703 16.84 -18.40 -0.56
C SER A 703 16.40 -17.35 0.46
N HIS A 704 16.82 -16.08 0.32
CA HIS A 704 16.37 -14.96 1.14
C HIS A 704 15.08 -14.31 0.62
N TRP A 705 14.48 -14.81 -0.46
CA TRP A 705 13.13 -14.41 -0.87
C TRP A 705 12.07 -15.02 0.06
N TYR A 706 12.40 -16.17 0.66
CA TYR A 706 11.48 -17.05 1.36
C TYR A 706 11.62 -16.88 2.87
N LEU A 707 10.57 -16.43 3.55
CA LEU A 707 10.58 -16.29 5.02
C LEU A 707 10.48 -17.64 5.75
N PHE A 708 9.89 -18.65 5.10
CA PHE A 708 9.58 -19.94 5.73
C PHE A 708 10.79 -20.63 6.41
N PRO A 709 11.99 -20.69 5.80
CA PRO A 709 13.18 -21.27 6.46
C PRO A 709 13.54 -20.57 7.78
N THR A 710 13.36 -19.25 7.87
CA THR A 710 13.60 -18.50 9.11
C THR A 710 12.59 -18.86 10.19
N LEU A 711 11.31 -19.03 9.84
CA LEU A 711 10.30 -19.51 10.80
C LEU A 711 10.65 -20.91 11.30
N VAL A 712 11.06 -21.82 10.41
CA VAL A 712 11.46 -23.18 10.75
C VAL A 712 12.65 -23.17 11.71
N ALA A 713 13.69 -22.37 11.42
CA ALA A 713 14.88 -22.25 12.26
C ALA A 713 14.57 -21.75 13.69
N HIS A 714 13.55 -20.90 13.83
CA HIS A 714 13.10 -20.40 15.13
C HIS A 714 12.00 -21.25 15.78
N GLY A 715 11.60 -22.37 15.18
CA GLY A 715 10.54 -23.23 15.70
C GLY A 715 9.15 -22.57 15.70
N LEU A 716 8.92 -21.60 14.82
CA LEU A 716 7.71 -20.79 14.80
C LEU A 716 6.61 -21.38 13.89
N ARG A 717 5.39 -20.92 14.16
CA ARG A 717 4.15 -21.24 13.44
C ARG A 717 3.54 -19.94 12.88
N PHE A 718 2.70 -20.08 11.86
CA PHE A 718 1.74 -19.05 11.46
C PHE A 718 0.51 -19.11 12.35
N GLU A 719 -0.03 -17.97 12.76
CA GLU A 719 -1.27 -17.89 13.54
C GLU A 719 -2.49 -18.07 12.62
N LEU A 720 -2.64 -19.28 12.07
CA LEU A 720 -3.72 -19.68 11.17
C LEU A 720 -4.10 -21.14 11.47
N PRO A 721 -5.36 -21.56 11.34
CA PRO A 721 -6.49 -20.75 10.88
C PRO A 721 -7.06 -19.82 11.95
N TYR A 722 -6.86 -20.15 13.23
CA TYR A 722 -7.50 -19.47 14.35
C TYR A 722 -6.61 -18.33 14.87
N GLN A 723 -7.15 -17.11 14.91
CA GLN A 723 -6.42 -15.88 15.22
C GLN A 723 -6.81 -15.32 16.60
N GLU A 724 -6.43 -16.02 17.66
CA GLU A 724 -6.76 -15.61 19.02
C GLU A 724 -6.22 -14.21 19.35
N GLN A 725 -5.01 -13.85 18.89
CA GLN A 725 -4.42 -12.55 19.17
C GLN A 725 -5.28 -11.41 18.61
N LEU A 726 -5.77 -11.57 17.38
CA LEU A 726 -6.65 -10.60 16.74
C LEU A 726 -8.00 -10.48 17.48
N TRP A 727 -8.57 -11.60 17.93
CA TRP A 727 -9.79 -11.59 18.73
C TRP A 727 -9.60 -10.90 20.08
N ARG A 728 -8.52 -11.26 20.79
CA ARG A 728 -8.16 -10.71 22.09
C ARG A 728 -7.96 -9.19 22.03
N VAL A 729 -7.18 -8.71 21.06
CA VAL A 729 -6.87 -7.28 20.94
C VAL A 729 -8.11 -6.45 20.61
N GLY A 730 -9.02 -6.97 19.78
CA GLY A 730 -10.30 -6.32 19.49
C GLY A 730 -11.20 -6.20 20.72
N LYS A 731 -11.26 -7.25 21.56
CA LYS A 731 -12.00 -7.22 22.82
C LYS A 731 -11.42 -6.22 23.82
N GLN A 732 -10.10 -6.17 23.95
CA GLN A 732 -9.42 -5.20 24.81
C GLN A 732 -9.67 -3.77 24.33
N LEU A 733 -9.53 -3.53 23.03
CA LEU A 733 -9.83 -2.22 22.44
C LEU A 733 -11.27 -1.79 22.73
N GLY A 734 -12.25 -2.68 22.54
CA GLY A 734 -13.65 -2.40 22.86
C GLY A 734 -13.85 -1.99 24.32
N ARG A 735 -13.21 -2.68 25.27
CA ARG A 735 -13.25 -2.29 26.69
C ARG A 735 -12.71 -0.87 26.91
N ARG A 736 -11.52 -0.58 26.37
CA ARG A 736 -10.90 0.75 26.48
C ARG A 736 -11.76 1.85 25.84
N MET A 737 -12.36 1.57 24.68
CA MET A 737 -13.24 2.52 24.01
C MET A 737 -14.50 2.80 24.82
N HIS A 738 -15.15 1.77 25.37
CA HIS A 738 -16.36 1.91 26.18
C HIS A 738 -16.10 2.61 27.52
N GLU A 739 -14.97 2.33 28.18
CA GLU A 739 -14.50 3.04 29.38
C GLU A 739 -14.41 4.57 29.15
N HIS A 740 -14.23 4.99 27.90
CA HIS A 740 -14.14 6.39 27.48
C HIS A 740 -15.35 6.89 26.68
N GLY A 741 -16.48 6.18 26.70
CA GLY A 741 -17.73 6.62 26.06
C GLY A 741 -17.70 6.58 24.52
N MET A 742 -16.87 5.72 23.93
CA MET A 742 -16.72 5.58 22.48
C MET A 742 -17.43 4.33 21.95
N GLN A 743 -18.76 4.33 21.89
CA GLN A 743 -19.56 3.24 21.28
C GLN A 743 -19.75 3.38 19.76
N TRP A 744 -19.34 4.50 19.18
CA TRP A 744 -19.52 4.79 17.75
C TRP A 744 -18.66 3.91 16.83
N TRP A 745 -17.74 3.11 17.37
CA TRP A 745 -16.84 2.19 16.65
C TRP A 745 -17.20 0.71 16.80
N ASP A 746 -18.33 0.40 17.46
CA ASP A 746 -18.71 -0.99 17.79
C ASP A 746 -18.90 -1.89 16.57
N LYS A 747 -19.42 -1.32 15.47
CA LYS A 747 -19.59 -2.06 14.21
C LYS A 747 -18.24 -2.52 13.66
N GLN A 748 -17.22 -1.67 13.72
CA GLN A 748 -15.86 -1.98 13.29
C GLN A 748 -15.18 -2.98 14.23
N LEU A 749 -15.34 -2.82 15.55
CA LEU A 749 -14.78 -3.77 16.52
C LEU A 749 -15.24 -5.22 16.29
N ALA A 750 -16.40 -5.42 15.68
CA ALA A 750 -16.91 -6.74 15.33
C ALA A 750 -16.10 -7.48 14.23
N GLU A 751 -15.19 -6.81 13.51
CA GLU A 751 -14.32 -7.47 12.53
C GLU A 751 -13.16 -8.23 13.15
N TYR A 752 -12.70 -7.81 14.33
CA TYR A 752 -11.72 -8.58 15.06
C TYR A 752 -12.37 -9.91 15.43
N GLN A 753 -12.00 -10.98 14.76
CA GLN A 753 -12.54 -12.32 14.94
C GLN A 753 -11.42 -13.34 14.75
N ALA A 754 -11.47 -14.44 15.51
CA ALA A 754 -10.48 -15.51 15.36
C ALA A 754 -10.65 -16.28 14.03
N LEU A 755 -11.90 -16.48 13.60
CA LEU A 755 -12.29 -17.01 12.30
C LEU A 755 -13.31 -16.04 11.68
N PRO A 756 -12.94 -15.24 10.67
CA PRO A 756 -13.84 -14.24 10.11
C PRO A 756 -15.00 -14.88 9.36
N ALA A 757 -16.23 -14.59 9.78
CA ALA A 757 -17.43 -14.95 9.05
C ALA A 757 -17.65 -14.02 7.84
N TRP A 758 -18.22 -14.55 6.76
CA TRP A 758 -18.67 -13.71 5.65
C TRP A 758 -19.81 -12.78 6.10
N LYS A 759 -19.84 -11.57 5.56
CA LYS A 759 -20.91 -10.58 5.78
C LYS A 759 -21.45 -10.13 4.42
N GLU A 760 -22.68 -9.61 4.40
CA GLU A 760 -23.31 -9.09 3.17
C GLU A 760 -22.70 -7.74 2.76
N PHE A 761 -21.46 -7.74 2.26
CA PHE A 761 -20.72 -6.52 1.92
C PHE A 761 -21.41 -5.60 0.90
N PRO A 762 -22.08 -6.11 -0.15
CA PRO A 762 -22.87 -5.28 -1.06
C PRO A 762 -23.93 -4.44 -0.34
N ARG A 763 -24.60 -5.01 0.67
CA ARG A 763 -25.67 -4.35 1.42
C ARG A 763 -25.21 -3.13 2.18
N LEU A 764 -23.95 -3.08 2.63
CA LEU A 764 -23.40 -1.88 3.30
C LEU A 764 -23.45 -0.64 2.40
N TRP A 765 -23.31 -0.82 1.08
CA TRP A 765 -23.40 0.26 0.10
C TRP A 765 -24.84 0.66 -0.19
N GLU A 766 -25.77 -0.29 -0.13
CA GLU A 766 -27.22 -0.02 -0.25
C GLU A 766 -27.74 0.71 1.00
N GLU A 767 -27.34 0.27 2.19
CA GLU A 767 -27.62 0.94 3.45
C GLU A 767 -27.07 2.38 3.47
N GLU A 768 -25.90 2.61 2.87
CA GLU A 768 -25.36 3.95 2.70
C GLU A 768 -26.24 4.81 1.79
N VAL A 769 -26.71 4.28 0.65
CA VAL A 769 -27.67 5.01 -0.21
C VAL A 769 -28.95 5.36 0.55
N ALA A 770 -29.48 4.43 1.34
CA ALA A 770 -30.65 4.65 2.19
C ALA A 770 -30.40 5.70 3.28
N ARG A 771 -29.22 5.68 3.92
CA ARG A 771 -28.81 6.68 4.92
C ARG A 771 -28.73 8.09 4.32
N LEU A 772 -28.42 8.19 3.03
CA LEU A 772 -28.41 9.45 2.30
C LEU A 772 -29.81 9.90 1.84
N GLY A 773 -30.86 9.18 2.22
CA GLY A 773 -32.27 9.55 2.00
C GLY A 773 -32.83 9.09 0.65
N ALA A 774 -32.18 8.17 -0.05
CA ALA A 774 -32.61 7.67 -1.35
C ALA A 774 -32.87 6.17 -1.35
N ARG A 775 -33.59 5.65 -2.35
CA ARG A 775 -33.92 4.22 -2.43
C ARG A 775 -32.80 3.48 -3.18
N PRO A 776 -32.22 2.39 -2.64
CA PRO A 776 -31.10 1.67 -3.29
C PRO A 776 -31.39 1.20 -4.72
N GLU A 777 -32.65 0.92 -5.04
CA GLU A 777 -33.11 0.42 -6.34
C GLU A 777 -32.97 1.49 -7.43
N ASP A 778 -32.98 2.77 -7.06
CA ASP A 778 -32.76 3.90 -7.98
C ASP A 778 -31.28 4.05 -8.38
N TYR A 779 -30.36 3.31 -7.73
CA TYR A 779 -28.91 3.33 -7.97
C TYR A 779 -28.39 1.91 -8.31
N PRO A 780 -28.85 1.31 -9.42
CA PRO A 780 -28.65 -0.12 -9.67
C PRO A 780 -27.20 -0.48 -10.09
N PHE A 781 -26.38 0.50 -10.48
CA PHE A 781 -25.05 0.25 -11.02
C PHE A 781 -23.95 0.35 -9.97
N TRP A 782 -22.90 -0.44 -10.14
CA TRP A 782 -21.62 -0.25 -9.46
C TRP A 782 -20.70 0.60 -10.33
N LEU A 783 -20.19 1.71 -9.80
CA LEU A 783 -19.10 2.45 -10.42
C LEU A 783 -17.75 2.04 -9.83
N LEU A 784 -16.84 1.63 -10.70
CA LEU A 784 -15.47 1.22 -10.37
C LEU A 784 -14.46 2.10 -11.09
N THR A 785 -13.19 1.92 -10.74
CA THR A 785 -12.07 2.54 -11.45
C THR A 785 -10.93 1.56 -11.69
N SER A 786 -10.16 1.77 -12.77
CA SER A 786 -8.96 1.00 -13.08
C SER A 786 -7.78 1.93 -13.38
N ARG A 787 -6.57 1.44 -13.11
CA ARG A 787 -5.32 2.15 -13.41
C ARG A 787 -4.99 2.04 -14.89
N SER A 788 -4.41 3.11 -15.42
CA SER A 788 -3.80 3.15 -16.75
C SER A 788 -2.29 2.92 -16.64
N MET A 789 -1.70 2.23 -17.61
CA MET A 789 -0.26 1.97 -17.65
C MET A 789 0.57 3.23 -17.97
N GLN A 790 -0.03 4.17 -18.70
CA GLN A 790 0.57 5.44 -19.15
C GLN A 790 0.65 6.46 -18.03
N TYR A 791 -0.38 6.53 -17.19
CA TYR A 791 -0.45 7.53 -16.13
C TYR A 791 0.19 7.07 -14.82
N ALA A 792 1.08 7.89 -14.28
CA ALA A 792 1.63 7.77 -12.93
C ALA A 792 0.66 8.45 -11.93
N TRP A 793 -0.54 7.88 -11.78
CA TRP A 793 -1.66 8.55 -11.10
C TRP A 793 -1.91 9.94 -11.71
N GLY A 794 -1.93 11.01 -10.90
CA GLY A 794 -2.00 12.39 -11.36
C GLY A 794 -0.64 13.05 -11.67
N GLY A 795 0.49 12.33 -11.54
CA GLY A 795 1.83 12.94 -11.54
C GLY A 795 2.42 13.27 -12.92
N ASN A 796 1.88 12.68 -13.98
CA ASN A 796 2.32 12.90 -15.37
C ASN A 796 1.16 13.22 -16.33
N VAL A 797 -0.03 13.51 -15.80
CA VAL A 797 -1.25 13.76 -16.60
C VAL A 797 -1.14 15.02 -17.46
N GLY A 798 -0.38 16.03 -17.01
CA GLY A 798 -0.13 17.27 -17.74
C GLY A 798 0.85 17.14 -18.91
N MET A 799 1.18 15.92 -19.34
CA MET A 799 2.17 15.65 -20.39
C MET A 799 1.46 15.17 -21.65
N GLN A 800 1.61 15.94 -22.73
CA GLN A 800 0.92 15.73 -24.00
C GLN A 800 1.21 14.36 -24.61
N ILE A 801 2.47 13.90 -24.58
CA ILE A 801 2.84 12.60 -25.14
C ILE A 801 2.21 11.45 -24.36
N ILE A 802 2.06 11.60 -23.03
CA ILE A 802 1.42 10.58 -22.19
C ILE A 802 -0.08 10.52 -22.50
N HIS A 803 -0.73 11.68 -22.68
CA HIS A 803 -2.14 11.74 -23.06
C HIS A 803 -2.39 11.14 -24.45
N GLU A 804 -1.56 11.48 -25.44
CA GLU A 804 -1.63 10.90 -26.79
C GLU A 804 -1.51 9.37 -26.77
N VAL A 805 -0.50 8.83 -26.07
CA VAL A 805 -0.30 7.39 -25.96
C VAL A 805 -1.44 6.71 -25.18
N ALA A 806 -2.02 7.37 -24.18
CA ALA A 806 -3.19 6.87 -23.46
C ALA A 806 -4.44 6.84 -24.37
N GLY A 807 -4.64 7.86 -25.20
CA GLY A 807 -5.75 7.93 -26.16
C GLY A 807 -5.74 6.83 -27.22
N ASN A 808 -4.57 6.24 -27.51
CA ASN A 808 -4.42 5.09 -28.40
C ASN A 808 -4.92 3.77 -27.79
N VAL A 809 -5.27 3.73 -26.51
CA VAL A 809 -5.80 2.54 -25.83
C VAL A 809 -7.31 2.66 -25.63
N ALA A 810 -8.03 1.66 -26.11
CA ALA A 810 -9.49 1.56 -25.97
C ALA A 810 -9.95 1.66 -24.51
N GLY A 811 -10.99 2.44 -24.24
CA GLY A 811 -11.59 2.58 -22.90
C GLY A 811 -11.24 3.88 -22.16
N HIS A 812 -10.32 4.68 -22.69
CA HIS A 812 -9.97 6.00 -22.16
C HIS A 812 -11.00 7.09 -22.54
N GLY A 813 -11.00 8.19 -21.78
CA GLY A 813 -11.72 9.43 -22.13
C GLY A 813 -13.20 9.47 -21.74
N GLY A 814 -13.72 8.47 -21.03
CA GLY A 814 -15.12 8.39 -20.65
C GLY A 814 -15.43 7.31 -19.62
N VAL A 815 -16.72 6.97 -19.52
CA VAL A 815 -17.20 5.86 -18.70
C VAL A 815 -17.45 4.64 -19.58
N ILE A 816 -16.86 3.52 -19.19
CA ILE A 816 -17.10 2.24 -19.87
C ILE A 816 -18.43 1.67 -19.39
N ILE A 817 -19.28 1.33 -20.36
CA ILE A 817 -20.62 0.78 -20.14
C ILE A 817 -20.74 -0.52 -20.94
N ASN A 818 -21.40 -1.52 -20.37
CA ASN A 818 -21.72 -2.74 -21.12
C ASN A 818 -22.56 -2.38 -22.36
N ALA A 819 -22.13 -2.81 -23.55
CA ALA A 819 -22.76 -2.42 -24.80
C ALA A 819 -24.24 -2.87 -24.92
N ARG A 820 -24.58 -4.07 -24.46
CA ARG A 820 -25.97 -4.56 -24.44
C ARG A 820 -26.80 -3.74 -23.45
N ARG A 821 -26.26 -3.47 -22.26
CA ARG A 821 -26.96 -2.65 -21.27
C ARG A 821 -27.18 -1.22 -21.76
N ALA A 822 -26.21 -0.66 -22.48
CA ALA A 822 -26.34 0.67 -23.06
C ALA A 822 -27.45 0.72 -24.11
N GLU A 823 -27.57 -0.31 -24.96
CA GLU A 823 -28.67 -0.45 -25.92
C GLU A 823 -30.04 -0.47 -25.21
N GLU A 824 -30.19 -1.25 -24.14
CA GLU A 824 -31.42 -1.30 -23.32
C GLU A 824 -31.78 0.07 -22.70
N LEU A 825 -30.78 0.90 -22.42
CA LEU A 825 -30.94 2.24 -21.85
C LEU A 825 -31.04 3.35 -22.92
N GLY A 826 -30.94 3.02 -24.21
CA GLY A 826 -30.93 3.99 -25.30
C GLY A 826 -29.70 4.93 -25.30
N ILE A 827 -28.54 4.41 -24.90
CA ILE A 827 -27.26 5.12 -24.85
C ILE A 827 -26.37 4.63 -25.99
N ALA A 828 -25.98 5.51 -26.90
CA ALA A 828 -25.02 5.23 -27.97
C ALA A 828 -23.57 5.47 -27.54
N ASP A 829 -22.61 4.89 -28.28
CA ASP A 829 -21.19 5.18 -28.07
C ASP A 829 -20.91 6.67 -28.29
N GLY A 830 -20.17 7.28 -27.37
CA GLY A 830 -19.95 8.71 -27.35
C GLY A 830 -21.14 9.54 -26.89
N ASP A 831 -22.30 9.00 -26.49
CA ASP A 831 -23.32 9.86 -25.86
C ASP A 831 -22.78 10.49 -24.56
N THR A 832 -23.23 11.69 -24.24
CA THR A 832 -22.99 12.26 -22.91
C THR A 832 -23.97 11.65 -21.92
N VAL A 833 -23.45 11.10 -20.83
CA VAL A 833 -24.23 10.48 -19.75
C VAL A 833 -24.01 11.19 -18.43
N GLU A 834 -25.01 11.14 -17.57
CA GLU A 834 -24.91 11.57 -16.18
C GLU A 834 -24.86 10.35 -15.27
N ILE A 835 -23.86 10.34 -14.38
CA ILE A 835 -23.67 9.32 -13.34
C ILE A 835 -23.88 10.02 -12.01
N ALA A 836 -24.81 9.52 -11.19
CA ALA A 836 -25.18 10.21 -9.96
C ALA A 836 -25.31 9.28 -8.75
N THR A 837 -24.91 9.80 -7.59
CA THR A 837 -25.26 9.32 -6.25
C THR A 837 -26.36 10.22 -5.67
N PRO A 838 -26.91 9.95 -4.47
CA PRO A 838 -27.88 10.85 -3.84
C PRO A 838 -27.36 12.28 -3.59
N ARG A 839 -26.03 12.47 -3.52
CA ARG A 839 -25.40 13.75 -3.16
C ARG A 839 -24.70 14.46 -4.31
N ALA A 840 -24.20 13.71 -5.29
CA ALA A 840 -23.34 14.26 -6.32
C ALA A 840 -23.62 13.62 -7.68
N ASN A 841 -23.30 14.35 -8.74
CA ASN A 841 -23.33 13.84 -10.09
C ASN A 841 -22.08 14.30 -10.86
N VAL A 842 -21.73 13.52 -11.87
CA VAL A 842 -20.69 13.83 -12.85
C VAL A 842 -21.19 13.50 -14.25
N ARG A 843 -20.62 14.16 -15.25
CA ARG A 843 -20.89 13.87 -16.66
C ARG A 843 -19.71 13.18 -17.30
N ALA A 844 -19.98 12.23 -18.19
CA ALA A 844 -18.98 11.43 -18.87
C ALA A 844 -19.42 11.16 -20.32
N ARG A 845 -18.46 10.87 -21.19
CA ARG A 845 -18.75 10.29 -22.51
C ARG A 845 -18.91 8.77 -22.35
N ALA A 846 -19.95 8.19 -22.94
CA ALA A 846 -20.15 6.75 -22.95
C ALA A 846 -19.11 6.08 -23.84
N VAL A 847 -18.50 4.99 -23.35
CA VAL A 847 -17.55 4.15 -24.09
C VAL A 847 -18.05 2.71 -24.01
N LEU A 848 -18.67 2.21 -25.07
CA LEU A 848 -19.39 0.94 -25.05
C LEU A 848 -18.43 -0.24 -25.21
N ARG A 849 -18.46 -1.21 -24.30
CA ARG A 849 -17.64 -2.44 -24.35
C ARG A 849 -18.45 -3.66 -23.94
N GLN A 850 -18.12 -4.83 -24.47
CA GLN A 850 -18.74 -6.09 -24.03
C GLN A 850 -18.06 -6.68 -22.78
N GLY A 851 -16.75 -6.45 -22.64
CA GLY A 851 -15.90 -6.97 -21.55
C GLY A 851 -16.12 -6.27 -20.20
N ILE A 852 -17.36 -6.02 -19.81
CA ILE A 852 -17.75 -5.48 -18.50
C ILE A 852 -19.14 -5.99 -18.16
N ARG A 853 -19.40 -6.27 -16.89
CA ARG A 853 -20.72 -6.72 -16.45
C ARG A 853 -21.83 -5.70 -16.75
N PRO A 854 -23.06 -6.15 -17.07
CA PRO A 854 -24.20 -5.25 -17.32
C PRO A 854 -24.57 -4.31 -16.16
N ASP A 855 -24.27 -4.69 -14.92
CA ASP A 855 -24.58 -3.92 -13.71
C ASP A 855 -23.41 -3.03 -13.23
N THR A 856 -22.35 -2.91 -14.04
CA THR A 856 -21.09 -2.26 -13.64
C THR A 856 -20.64 -1.23 -14.67
N LEU A 857 -20.11 -0.11 -14.17
CA LEU A 857 -19.52 0.99 -14.91
C LEU A 857 -18.05 1.16 -14.50
N LEU A 858 -17.18 1.59 -15.40
CA LEU A 858 -15.75 1.75 -15.12
C LEU A 858 -15.20 3.08 -15.63
N LEU A 859 -14.42 3.77 -14.79
CA LEU A 859 -13.60 4.92 -15.19
C LEU A 859 -12.11 4.53 -15.25
N ILE A 860 -11.50 4.71 -16.43
CA ILE A 860 -10.05 4.61 -16.63
C ILE A 860 -9.44 6.01 -16.60
N ALA A 861 -8.28 6.15 -15.97
CA ALA A 861 -7.62 7.43 -15.70
C ALA A 861 -8.39 8.24 -14.65
N GLN A 862 -7.77 8.35 -13.48
CA GLN A 862 -8.41 8.85 -12.28
C GLN A 862 -8.22 10.36 -12.19
N PHE A 863 -9.26 11.02 -11.66
CA PHE A 863 -9.32 12.39 -11.17
C PHE A 863 -9.89 13.44 -12.13
N ASP A 864 -10.71 14.31 -11.56
CA ASP A 864 -11.38 15.45 -12.16
C ASP A 864 -10.47 16.68 -12.01
N HIS A 865 -9.37 16.68 -12.75
CA HIS A 865 -8.44 17.81 -12.76
C HIS A 865 -9.18 19.10 -13.14
N TRP A 866 -9.01 20.14 -12.33
CA TRP A 866 -9.64 21.46 -12.53
C TRP A 866 -8.64 22.62 -12.46
N ALA A 867 -7.40 22.37 -12.00
CA ALA A 867 -6.34 23.38 -11.92
C ALA A 867 -5.07 22.96 -12.67
N THR A 868 -4.78 21.65 -12.73
CA THR A 868 -3.57 21.12 -13.37
C THR A 868 -3.53 21.52 -14.85
N PRO A 869 -2.52 22.29 -15.31
CA PRO A 869 -2.43 22.74 -16.70
C PRO A 869 -2.48 21.57 -17.69
N TYR A 870 -3.11 21.80 -18.85
CA TYR A 870 -3.39 20.79 -19.87
C TYR A 870 -4.41 19.72 -19.46
N ALA A 871 -4.24 19.10 -18.28
CA ALA A 871 -5.14 18.04 -17.80
C ALA A 871 -6.53 18.54 -17.39
N LYS A 872 -6.63 19.80 -16.94
CA LYS A 872 -7.91 20.44 -16.58
C LYS A 872 -8.92 20.50 -17.73
N ASP A 873 -8.43 20.40 -18.96
CA ASP A 873 -9.24 20.51 -20.18
C ASP A 873 -9.67 19.13 -20.73
N PHE A 874 -9.29 18.03 -20.07
CA PHE A 874 -9.62 16.67 -20.53
C PHE A 874 -11.11 16.33 -20.42
N GLY A 875 -11.86 17.01 -19.55
CA GLY A 875 -13.29 16.76 -19.35
C GLY A 875 -13.61 15.35 -18.82
N VAL A 876 -12.69 14.72 -18.09
CA VAL A 876 -12.86 13.37 -17.55
C VAL A 876 -13.54 13.40 -16.17
N PRO A 877 -14.50 12.51 -15.89
CA PRO A 877 -15.14 12.40 -14.59
C PRO A 877 -14.23 11.72 -13.56
N SER A 878 -14.60 11.84 -12.29
CA SER A 878 -13.91 11.18 -11.18
C SER A 878 -14.87 10.40 -10.30
N LEU A 879 -14.52 9.13 -10.03
CA LEU A 879 -15.21 8.32 -9.03
C LEU A 879 -15.10 8.97 -7.64
N ASN A 880 -13.95 9.59 -7.32
CA ASN A 880 -13.72 10.21 -6.01
C ASN A 880 -14.68 11.37 -5.71
N SER A 881 -15.23 12.02 -6.73
CA SER A 881 -16.21 13.10 -6.57
C SER A 881 -17.62 12.56 -6.27
N LEU A 882 -17.82 11.24 -6.35
CA LEU A 882 -19.08 10.55 -6.09
C LEU A 882 -19.05 9.69 -4.81
N VAL A 883 -17.90 9.11 -4.47
CA VAL A 883 -17.79 8.27 -3.26
C VAL A 883 -17.82 9.16 -2.01
N PRO A 884 -18.69 8.88 -1.03
CA PRO A 884 -18.72 9.61 0.22
C PRO A 884 -17.59 9.20 1.17
N MET A 885 -17.02 10.15 1.91
CA MET A 885 -16.30 9.88 3.14
C MET A 885 -17.31 9.51 4.23
N SER A 886 -17.41 8.22 4.55
CA SER A 886 -18.39 7.73 5.51
C SER A 886 -17.81 6.71 6.48
N MET A 887 -18.04 6.93 7.78
CA MET A 887 -17.69 5.99 8.84
C MET A 887 -18.42 4.64 8.71
N SER A 888 -19.62 4.61 8.12
CA SER A 888 -20.36 3.36 7.88
C SER A 888 -19.66 2.45 6.85
N LEU A 889 -18.88 3.03 5.94
CA LEU A 889 -18.14 2.36 4.89
C LEU A 889 -16.66 2.15 5.24
N THR A 890 -16.27 2.52 6.46
CA THR A 890 -14.93 2.34 7.00
C THR A 890 -14.85 1.05 7.79
N ASP A 891 -13.87 0.21 7.44
CA ASP A 891 -13.60 -1.07 8.13
C ASP A 891 -12.80 -0.86 9.43
N ALA A 892 -12.55 -1.93 10.18
CA ALA A 892 -11.85 -1.87 11.46
C ALA A 892 -10.37 -1.47 11.35
N THR A 893 -9.79 -1.64 10.17
CA THR A 893 -8.43 -1.17 9.88
C THR A 893 -8.38 0.31 9.54
N GLY A 894 -9.54 0.97 9.41
CA GLY A 894 -9.64 2.35 8.97
C GLY A 894 -9.65 2.51 7.44
N SER A 895 -9.84 1.43 6.69
CA SER A 895 -9.87 1.44 5.23
C SER A 895 -11.26 1.75 4.67
N GLY A 896 -11.29 2.25 3.44
CA GLY A 896 -12.49 2.35 2.62
C GLY A 896 -12.15 2.01 1.16
N ALA A 897 -13.16 1.84 0.30
CA ALA A 897 -12.96 1.32 -1.06
C ALA A 897 -13.31 2.33 -2.16
N ASP A 898 -12.57 2.27 -3.28
CA ASP A 898 -12.87 3.05 -4.48
C ASP A 898 -13.94 2.34 -5.34
N VAL A 899 -15.17 2.37 -4.84
CA VAL A 899 -16.38 1.82 -5.45
C VAL A 899 -17.59 2.60 -4.91
N VAL A 900 -18.68 2.70 -5.67
CA VAL A 900 -19.94 3.32 -5.20
C VAL A 900 -21.14 2.86 -6.02
N ARG A 901 -22.33 2.89 -5.41
CA ARG A 901 -23.62 2.65 -6.08
C ARG A 901 -24.09 3.93 -6.78
N VAL A 902 -24.44 3.82 -8.06
CA VAL A 902 -24.80 4.97 -8.90
C VAL A 902 -26.02 4.69 -9.76
N SER A 903 -26.71 5.76 -10.13
CA SER A 903 -27.64 5.80 -11.24
C SER A 903 -26.90 6.19 -12.52
N LEU A 904 -27.46 5.80 -13.66
CA LEU A 904 -26.95 6.14 -14.99
C LEU A 904 -28.12 6.56 -15.87
N LYS A 905 -27.99 7.71 -16.53
CA LYS A 905 -28.94 8.16 -17.55
C LYS A 905 -28.25 8.90 -18.68
N ARG A 906 -28.84 8.88 -19.87
CA ARG A 906 -28.45 9.77 -20.95
C ARG A 906 -28.67 11.22 -20.50
N ALA A 907 -27.67 12.08 -20.64
CA ALA A 907 -27.86 13.49 -20.34
C ALA A 907 -28.80 14.09 -21.39
N GLY A 908 -29.88 14.75 -20.96
CA GLY A 908 -30.72 15.52 -21.87
C GLY A 908 -29.86 16.59 -22.57
N GLY A 909 -29.99 16.71 -23.89
CA GLY A 909 -29.28 17.73 -24.64
C GLY A 909 -29.57 19.11 -24.05
N VAL A 910 -28.51 19.87 -23.76
CA VAL A 910 -28.64 21.32 -23.65
C VAL A 910 -28.88 21.79 -25.08
N ASN A 911 -30.14 22.11 -25.42
CA ASN A 911 -30.42 22.95 -26.57
C ASN A 911 -29.93 24.38 -26.31
#